data_AF-A0A163J7Z4-F1
#
_entry.id   AF-A0A163J7Z4-F1
#
_cell.length_a   1.000
_cell.length_b   1.000
_cell.length_c   1.000
_cell.angle_alpha   90.00
_cell.angle_beta   90.00
_cell.angle_gamma   90.00
#
_symmetry.space_group_name_H-M   'P 1'
#
loop_
_entity.id
_entity.type
_entity.pdbx_description
1 polymer ?
#
loop_
_entity_poly.entity_id
_entity_poly.type
_entity_poly.pdbx_seq_one_letter_code
_entity_poly.pdbx_strand_id
1 'polypeptide(L)'
;MVNNDSLFDTAPLLKSLSINPHLGSHVRQLEFSAEETVSAILMVLAHTPLVNDLTLCQTVMSDTDMARIAHLCPGLRRLSLVSVDGVTDAALRAHGGVTELELFWCHQLTFLPACLERLDIRGGRALSQTLDGPLDRLTYLSICSVDDDALASFIDRLLLFTLPSLTSFLINCYGCKETKLEDRAMVPFIEAHPRLKMLSLGHAWIGQGSLAAMAKHLTGLEMLYLDHNRALSFLDLHSVILGCPLLNYISLYMCRLLDTDKKVDELDRHDIDQLRKVLDGDKMKRSSLLAFSLACLSTCLGPVQAIYESQAGVFDWHHAWIGKPRWTAHYQHDASSHVIISTERNVLASLDASTGAIDWRQDLENDVEEEPKLTSQGIITVYKTTPYIQCWDEKTGKLNWQRVLGSTNNKVLHLSDDSDGVVVLSGNKVYKLATENGAIVWEQEISVGGASLQQVGQVIYVIQTPETTTSSFRIFALDSTNGQVIHSDIRVATSQPLVIAPIAHGNALVWKEKDLIKWNILGTKKVHQVALKTLLGSSPALTNALEEHYQLATTGTSDSGDVFFLQGKMEAEGEIVVAINVVLAFSSDGKSIELVKDLGIQKSFGVAVSTNGKVVRIGAKTPSSLAVDTFDSAKAHTSQEISFDNTLAGDIETGLTLASQVLVSTSSGSLYMLDNNNTIVWSREEALAHTTATEFLDLPEKQMWTQVDEDEVTASVDHQHHQSPLVRYIRRLTTHLVEMQNLPNWLVHHFIDMGKPILTTSSVSGDVTLLEAQSCWVPGHAEQHNLYRDPFGMRKLLVSVTSTGKILGQDSGRRGKIMWTRYMPGVTFEQVFVVRTAAVKLPPVIVALGTSNDGASTHFYRLNALTGQDYAPSSSNPDVQDAFDPQLVTETSVTKVMLLPLEEPDEHTHILALYDAGTTRVFIYPGTEGARLAAQPFWSKFYFQHPTVNKDNTVVLKGYQVVEGYRHSLTAQPVWNMALPNGEQLLTLDGQRQRHHQAASLGRVLGNRNVFYKYLNPNMMTLLTGDAERHTLTVRVLDVVKGTVLYEAVHPNVPASSFASSVHMIQMENWIVYHFWSNDGKDTGYQAVVLELYEGDLENQLALPSHQILTVNKRLLDPRRPTSAPTKDDQEEQLIPYAPIPEERKMFLTYNLEVLGIQHIISAPALLESTSLIYAYGLDAYYTRDSPSRQFDVLSEDFSKSQLLLTIVALVVGILVAGPIVRRKQVNALWQ
;
A
#
# COMPACT_ATOMS: atom_id res chain seq x y z
N MET A 1 29.67 1.56 15.28
CA MET A 1 29.91 1.33 16.72
C MET A 1 30.99 0.26 16.84
N VAL A 2 31.88 0.39 17.82
CA VAL A 2 32.86 -0.64 18.25
C VAL A 2 32.59 -0.85 19.75
N ASN A 3 32.88 -2.05 20.28
CA ASN A 3 32.52 -2.43 21.65
C ASN A 3 33.19 -1.54 22.71
N ASN A 4 32.49 -1.28 23.82
CA ASN A 4 32.94 -0.48 24.97
C ASN A 4 34.07 -1.14 25.82
N ASP A 5 34.81 -2.11 25.27
CA ASP A 5 35.92 -2.82 25.93
C ASP A 5 37.26 -2.67 25.17
N SER A 6 37.33 -1.84 24.12
CA SER A 6 38.58 -1.54 23.41
C SER A 6 38.92 -0.05 23.44
N LEU A 7 39.56 0.39 24.53
CA LEU A 7 40.36 1.60 24.53
C LEU A 7 41.47 1.45 23.48
N PHE A 8 41.54 2.36 22.52
CA PHE A 8 42.62 2.42 21.54
C PHE A 8 43.74 3.32 22.07
N ASP A 9 44.96 2.77 22.20
CA ASP A 9 46.18 3.57 22.26
C ASP A 9 46.20 4.57 21.07
N THR A 10 46.65 5.80 21.28
CA THR A 10 46.71 6.79 20.19
C THR A 10 47.69 6.39 19.09
N ALA A 11 48.72 5.59 19.39
CA ALA A 11 49.75 5.19 18.43
C ALA A 11 49.20 4.41 17.20
N PRO A 12 48.42 3.31 17.34
CA PRO A 12 47.75 2.67 16.22
C PRO A 12 46.69 3.56 15.56
N LEU A 13 46.00 4.43 16.32
CA LEU A 13 45.01 5.37 15.76
C LEU A 13 45.67 6.42 14.85
N LEU A 14 46.77 7.04 15.30
CA LEU A 14 47.59 7.95 14.50
C LEU A 14 48.15 7.26 13.25
N LYS A 15 48.52 5.99 13.36
CA LYS A 15 48.99 5.20 12.22
C LYS A 15 47.86 4.94 11.21
N SER A 16 46.62 4.71 11.64
CA SER A 16 45.49 4.54 10.72
C SER A 16 45.06 5.86 10.07
N LEU A 17 44.99 6.96 10.84
CA LEU A 17 44.63 8.30 10.35
C LEU A 17 45.67 8.87 9.36
N SER A 18 46.96 8.62 9.58
CA SER A 18 48.02 9.04 8.64
C SER A 18 48.11 8.18 7.37
N ILE A 19 47.58 6.95 7.39
CA ILE A 19 47.44 6.09 6.21
C ILE A 19 46.17 6.43 5.40
N ASN A 20 45.08 6.84 6.06
CA ASN A 20 43.83 7.19 5.39
C ASN A 20 43.15 8.42 6.03
N PRO A 21 43.40 9.64 5.53
CA PRO A 21 42.83 10.87 6.12
C PRO A 21 41.30 10.94 6.02
N HIS A 22 40.66 10.17 5.13
CA HIS A 22 39.19 10.10 5.04
C HIS A 22 38.55 9.38 6.22
N LEU A 23 39.29 8.59 7.03
CA LEU A 23 38.72 8.07 8.29
C LEU A 23 38.36 9.22 9.23
N GLY A 24 39.21 10.23 9.32
CA GLY A 24 39.11 11.30 10.30
C GLY A 24 37.88 12.20 10.14
N SER A 25 37.37 12.38 8.91
CA SER A 25 36.13 13.13 8.65
C SER A 25 34.85 12.41 9.09
N HIS A 26 34.94 11.12 9.43
CA HIS A 26 33.80 10.32 9.92
C HIS A 26 33.75 10.20 11.45
N VAL A 27 34.81 10.60 12.15
CA VAL A 27 34.88 10.54 13.62
C VAL A 27 34.07 11.69 14.22
N ARG A 28 33.07 11.34 15.06
CA ARG A 28 32.16 12.30 15.73
C ARG A 28 32.29 12.35 17.24
N GLN A 29 32.88 11.32 17.84
CA GLN A 29 33.07 11.14 19.27
C GLN A 29 34.49 10.61 19.51
N LEU A 30 35.18 11.12 20.52
CA LEU A 30 36.50 10.66 20.96
C LEU A 30 36.59 10.61 22.48
N GLU A 31 37.26 9.59 23.00
CA GLU A 31 37.58 9.42 24.41
C GLU A 31 39.07 9.08 24.53
N PHE A 32 39.80 9.81 25.38
CA PHE A 32 41.23 9.63 25.61
C PHE A 32 41.50 9.12 27.03
N SER A 33 42.33 8.09 27.15
CA SER A 33 42.67 7.42 28.40
C SER A 33 43.74 8.15 29.22
N ALA A 34 43.93 7.70 30.46
CA ALA A 34 44.77 8.32 31.48
C ALA A 34 46.28 8.41 31.17
N GLU A 35 46.78 7.66 30.19
CA GLU A 35 48.23 7.57 29.90
C GLU A 35 48.65 8.40 28.66
N GLU A 36 47.71 9.13 28.05
CA GLU A 36 47.94 9.77 26.75
C GLU A 36 48.58 11.17 26.82
N THR A 37 49.50 11.41 25.88
CA THR A 37 50.23 12.69 25.83
C THR A 37 49.45 13.76 25.09
N VAL A 38 49.50 15.01 25.58
CA VAL A 38 48.85 16.17 24.93
C VAL A 38 49.26 16.33 23.46
N SER A 39 50.51 15.97 23.12
CA SER A 39 50.98 15.95 21.73
C SER A 39 50.23 14.94 20.85
N ALA A 40 50.02 13.71 21.34
CA ALA A 40 49.27 12.69 20.63
C ALA A 40 47.79 13.08 20.47
N ILE A 41 47.17 13.60 21.53
CA ILE A 41 45.79 14.12 21.54
C ILE A 41 45.64 15.21 20.46
N LEU A 42 46.50 16.23 20.45
CA LEU A 42 46.45 17.31 19.44
C LEU A 42 46.70 16.81 18.02
N MET A 43 47.57 15.81 17.81
CA MET A 43 47.78 15.21 16.48
C MET A 43 46.57 14.40 16.00
N VAL A 44 45.86 13.69 16.88
CA VAL A 44 44.60 12.99 16.53
C VAL A 44 43.51 14.00 16.17
N LEU A 45 43.35 15.04 16.99
CA LEU A 45 42.35 16.10 16.78
C LEU A 45 42.61 16.90 15.48
N ALA A 46 43.88 17.11 15.12
CA ALA A 46 44.25 17.73 13.83
C ALA A 46 43.81 16.92 12.59
N HIS A 47 43.54 15.62 12.74
CA HIS A 47 42.99 14.77 11.67
C HIS A 47 41.48 14.54 11.82
N THR A 48 40.84 15.01 12.91
CA THR A 48 39.43 14.74 13.24
C THR A 48 38.62 16.03 13.51
N PRO A 49 38.57 17.00 12.57
CA PRO A 49 37.97 18.33 12.79
C PRO A 49 36.43 18.33 12.91
N LEU A 50 35.80 17.16 12.78
CA LEU A 50 34.35 16.97 12.77
C LEU A 50 33.80 16.30 14.05
N VAL A 51 34.65 16.19 15.08
CA VAL A 51 34.30 15.70 16.42
C VAL A 51 33.36 16.68 17.13
N ASN A 52 32.26 16.14 17.63
CA ASN A 52 31.21 16.87 18.34
C ASN A 52 31.15 16.49 19.85
N ASP A 53 31.77 15.37 20.25
CA ASP A 53 31.82 14.88 21.63
C ASP A 53 33.25 14.45 21.98
N LEU A 54 33.81 14.98 23.08
CA LEU A 54 35.19 14.78 23.48
C LEU A 54 35.30 14.52 24.99
N THR A 55 35.85 13.36 25.36
CA THR A 55 36.17 12.98 26.74
C THR A 55 37.69 12.94 26.95
N LEU A 56 38.16 13.60 28.02
CA LEU A 56 39.58 13.69 28.41
C LEU A 56 39.77 13.21 29.84
N CYS A 57 40.56 12.14 30.05
CA CYS A 57 40.77 11.52 31.36
C CYS A 57 42.22 11.68 31.85
N GLN A 58 42.39 12.17 33.09
CA GLN A 58 43.64 12.26 33.86
C GLN A 58 44.82 12.95 33.17
N THR A 59 44.56 13.79 32.18
CA THR A 59 45.58 14.56 31.47
C THR A 59 46.00 15.83 32.23
N VAL A 60 47.28 16.19 32.15
CA VAL A 60 47.76 17.51 32.56
C VAL A 60 47.79 18.40 31.32
N MET A 61 46.98 19.46 31.30
CA MET A 61 46.75 20.30 30.12
C MET A 61 46.74 21.79 30.48
N SER A 62 47.30 22.63 29.61
CA SER A 62 47.22 24.08 29.77
C SER A 62 46.01 24.69 29.06
N ASP A 63 45.60 25.88 29.49
CA ASP A 63 44.63 26.70 28.75
C ASP A 63 45.02 26.92 27.28
N THR A 64 46.32 26.97 26.98
CA THR A 64 46.80 27.15 25.60
C THR A 64 46.62 25.90 24.74
N ASP A 65 46.54 24.72 25.35
CA ASP A 65 46.24 23.46 24.67
C ASP A 65 44.73 23.28 24.49
N MET A 66 43.93 23.66 25.49
CA MET A 66 42.47 23.71 25.34
C MET A 66 42.03 24.73 24.27
N ALA A 67 42.71 25.88 24.15
CA ALA A 67 42.49 26.83 23.07
C ALA A 67 42.89 26.30 21.68
N ARG A 68 43.89 25.40 21.61
CA ARG A 68 44.19 24.65 20.36
C ARG A 68 43.07 23.66 20.03
N ILE A 69 42.53 22.94 21.01
CA ILE A 69 41.38 22.04 20.80
C ILE A 69 40.16 22.82 20.28
N ALA A 70 39.89 24.03 20.79
CA ALA A 70 38.81 24.89 20.28
C ALA A 70 38.99 25.25 18.78
N HIS A 71 40.23 25.48 18.35
CA HIS A 71 40.55 25.75 16.94
C HIS A 71 40.49 24.49 16.06
N LEU A 72 40.86 23.31 16.59
CA LEU A 72 40.85 22.05 15.85
C LEU A 72 39.44 21.46 15.70
N CYS A 73 38.57 21.65 16.70
CA CYS A 73 37.23 21.05 16.75
C CYS A 73 36.14 22.14 16.95
N PRO A 74 35.89 23.02 15.95
CA PRO A 74 34.93 24.12 16.07
C PRO A 74 33.45 23.67 16.14
N GLY A 75 33.16 22.38 15.93
CA GLY A 75 31.84 21.77 16.05
C GLY A 75 31.53 21.13 17.42
N LEU A 76 32.43 21.27 18.40
CA LEU A 76 32.32 20.56 19.68
C LEU A 76 31.08 20.99 20.49
N ARG A 77 30.22 20.01 20.80
CA ARG A 77 28.97 20.18 21.57
C ARG A 77 29.07 19.62 22.98
N ARG A 78 29.63 18.42 23.14
CA ARG A 78 29.83 17.76 24.43
C ARG A 78 31.32 17.73 24.79
N LEU A 79 31.64 18.15 26.00
CA LEU A 79 32.99 18.12 26.56
C LEU A 79 32.94 17.48 27.96
N SER A 80 33.67 16.39 28.15
CA SER A 80 33.76 15.66 29.41
C SER A 80 35.20 15.70 29.92
N LEU A 81 35.41 16.32 31.08
CA LEU A 81 36.72 16.49 31.72
C LEU A 81 36.76 15.65 33.00
N VAL A 82 37.64 14.64 33.02
CA VAL A 82 37.78 13.71 34.15
C VAL A 82 39.17 13.85 34.76
N SER A 83 39.27 14.48 35.93
CA SER A 83 40.52 14.67 36.68
C SER A 83 41.63 15.39 35.87
N VAL A 84 41.23 16.34 35.01
CA VAL A 84 42.15 17.13 34.18
C VAL A 84 42.70 18.32 34.99
N ASP A 85 44.03 18.39 35.10
CA ASP A 85 44.75 19.42 35.88
C ASP A 85 45.38 20.48 34.97
N GLY A 86 45.34 21.75 35.41
CA GLY A 86 45.95 22.92 34.74
C GLY A 86 45.02 23.73 33.83
N VAL A 87 43.74 23.36 33.73
CA VAL A 87 42.71 24.04 32.93
C VAL A 87 41.94 25.04 33.80
N THR A 88 41.83 26.29 33.34
CA THR A 88 41.17 27.40 34.03
C THR A 88 40.01 27.99 33.21
N ASP A 89 39.38 29.04 33.73
CA ASP A 89 38.28 29.76 33.08
C ASP A 89 38.65 30.45 31.76
N ALA A 90 39.94 30.48 31.39
CA ALA A 90 40.40 30.92 30.08
C ALA A 90 40.11 29.87 28.99
N ALA A 91 40.29 28.58 29.29
CA ALA A 91 39.96 27.48 28.38
C ALA A 91 38.47 27.44 28.00
N LEU A 92 37.57 27.45 28.99
CA LEU A 92 36.13 27.38 28.73
C LEU A 92 35.61 28.60 27.95
N ARG A 93 36.24 29.77 28.09
CA ARG A 93 35.90 30.96 27.30
C ARG A 93 36.39 30.91 25.85
N ALA A 94 37.32 30.02 25.50
CA ALA A 94 37.66 29.72 24.10
C ALA A 94 36.63 28.77 23.44
N HIS A 95 35.96 27.94 24.24
CA HIS A 95 34.99 26.92 23.79
C HIS A 95 33.53 27.43 23.76
N GLY A 96 33.29 28.52 23.01
CA GLY A 96 31.99 29.20 22.98
C GLY A 96 30.78 28.43 22.41
N GLY A 97 30.99 27.21 21.89
CA GLY A 97 29.95 26.36 21.27
C GLY A 97 29.47 25.15 22.10
N VAL A 98 30.08 24.88 23.26
CA VAL A 98 29.76 23.71 24.08
C VAL A 98 28.38 23.86 24.73
N THR A 99 27.53 22.84 24.57
CA THR A 99 26.16 22.74 25.08
C THR A 99 25.99 21.68 26.16
N GLU A 100 26.79 20.61 26.15
CA GLU A 100 26.86 19.62 27.24
C GLU A 100 28.26 19.66 27.88
N LEU A 101 28.33 19.90 29.19
CA LEU A 101 29.59 19.94 29.93
C LEU A 101 29.55 18.97 31.12
N GLU A 102 30.57 18.14 31.25
CA GLU A 102 30.71 17.20 32.36
C GLU A 102 32.07 17.41 33.05
N LEU A 103 32.07 17.59 34.37
CA LEU A 103 33.24 17.92 35.18
C LEU A 103 33.37 16.92 36.33
N PHE A 104 34.33 16.00 36.24
CA PHE A 104 34.61 15.02 37.29
C PHE A 104 35.97 15.34 37.92
N TRP A 105 36.00 15.63 39.22
CA TRP A 105 37.23 15.92 40.00
C TRP A 105 38.08 17.10 39.49
N CYS A 106 37.51 18.04 38.75
CA CYS A 106 38.24 19.24 38.28
C CYS A 106 38.42 20.26 39.42
N HIS A 107 39.66 20.67 39.69
CA HIS A 107 40.01 21.46 40.88
C HIS A 107 40.26 22.97 40.64
N GLN A 108 40.17 23.48 39.40
CA GLN A 108 40.58 24.87 39.06
C GLN A 108 39.56 25.69 38.24
N LEU A 109 38.36 25.17 37.97
CA LEU A 109 37.31 25.86 37.19
C LEU A 109 36.33 26.63 38.10
N THR A 110 36.08 27.91 37.79
CA THR A 110 35.20 28.83 38.53
C THR A 110 34.04 29.41 37.71
N PHE A 111 34.11 29.33 36.38
CA PHE A 111 33.17 29.89 35.41
C PHE A 111 32.42 28.82 34.60
N LEU A 112 31.15 29.10 34.26
CA LEU A 112 30.29 28.24 33.42
C LEU A 112 29.84 28.99 32.15
N PRO A 113 29.89 28.36 30.94
CA PRO A 113 29.34 28.97 29.72
C PRO A 113 27.82 29.20 29.77
N ALA A 114 27.35 30.34 29.28
CA ALA A 114 25.93 30.68 29.22
C ALA A 114 25.12 29.88 28.16
N CYS A 115 25.81 29.14 27.28
CA CYS A 115 25.20 28.33 26.22
C CYS A 115 24.79 26.92 26.66
N LEU A 116 25.05 26.53 27.92
CA LEU A 116 24.84 25.16 28.38
C LEU A 116 23.36 24.75 28.41
N GLU A 117 23.09 23.59 27.83
CA GLU A 117 21.82 22.86 27.87
C GLU A 117 21.88 21.69 28.86
N ARG A 118 23.09 21.17 29.15
CA ARG A 118 23.36 20.10 30.12
C ARG A 118 24.64 20.34 30.94
N LEU A 119 24.58 20.05 32.24
CA LEU A 119 25.72 20.11 33.15
C LEU A 119 25.72 18.91 34.12
N ASP A 120 26.83 18.19 34.23
CA ASP A 120 27.09 17.18 35.29
C ASP A 120 28.39 17.51 36.03
N ILE A 121 28.35 17.59 37.36
CA ILE A 121 29.49 17.94 38.21
C ILE A 121 29.66 16.85 39.27
N ARG A 122 30.82 16.20 39.31
CA ARG A 122 31.12 15.11 40.25
C ARG A 122 32.47 15.32 40.97
N GLY A 123 32.41 16.04 42.09
CA GLY A 123 33.57 16.48 42.87
C GLY A 123 34.33 17.64 42.20
N GLY A 124 34.70 18.67 42.98
CA GLY A 124 35.42 19.84 42.46
C GLY A 124 35.45 21.01 43.45
N ARG A 125 36.63 21.63 43.61
CA ARG A 125 36.91 22.59 44.69
C ARG A 125 36.64 24.06 44.37
N ALA A 126 36.37 24.40 43.10
CA ALA A 126 36.61 25.75 42.59
C ALA A 126 35.37 26.55 42.15
N LEU A 127 34.17 25.95 42.07
CA LEU A 127 32.91 26.66 41.72
C LEU A 127 32.38 27.62 42.82
N SER A 128 33.23 28.07 43.74
CA SER A 128 32.82 28.71 44.99
C SER A 128 32.67 30.24 44.93
N GLN A 129 32.89 30.91 43.79
CA GLN A 129 32.95 32.39 43.76
C GLN A 129 32.07 33.14 42.75
N THR A 130 31.82 32.67 41.52
CA THR A 130 31.09 33.47 40.49
C THR A 130 30.06 32.68 39.69
N LEU A 131 28.77 32.95 39.92
CA LEU A 131 27.63 32.54 39.07
C LEU A 131 27.10 33.76 38.25
N ASP A 132 28.03 34.57 37.73
CA ASP A 132 27.72 35.83 37.05
C ASP A 132 27.36 35.60 35.56
N GLY A 133 26.25 34.92 35.31
CA GLY A 133 25.69 34.73 33.96
C GLY A 133 24.33 34.03 33.94
N PRO A 134 23.42 34.39 33.02
CA PRO A 134 22.12 33.72 32.88
C PRO A 134 22.28 32.34 32.23
N LEU A 135 21.94 31.28 32.97
CA LEU A 135 21.94 29.89 32.51
C LEU A 135 20.56 29.49 31.93
N ASP A 136 19.96 30.38 31.14
CA ASP A 136 18.54 30.30 30.72
C ASP A 136 18.21 29.05 29.88
N ARG A 137 19.22 28.41 29.27
CA ARG A 137 19.09 27.20 28.44
C ARG A 137 19.23 25.89 29.21
N LEU A 138 19.66 25.91 30.47
CA LEU A 138 20.02 24.68 31.19
C LEU A 138 18.79 23.80 31.44
N THR A 139 18.74 22.63 30.81
CA THR A 139 17.62 21.67 30.92
C THR A 139 17.90 20.55 31.92
N TYR A 140 19.16 20.11 32.00
CA TYR A 140 19.62 19.03 32.88
C TYR A 140 20.79 19.52 33.74
N LEU A 141 20.67 19.34 35.05
CA LEU A 141 21.71 19.63 36.03
C LEU A 141 21.89 18.44 36.98
N SER A 142 23.11 17.93 37.06
CA SER A 142 23.54 16.87 37.97
C SER A 142 24.71 17.34 38.83
N ILE A 143 24.63 17.14 40.14
CA ILE A 143 25.67 17.51 41.11
C ILE A 143 25.86 16.37 42.12
N CYS A 144 26.98 15.67 42.01
CA CYS A 144 27.44 14.68 42.98
C CYS A 144 28.62 15.24 43.79
N SER A 145 28.44 15.39 45.10
CA SER A 145 29.51 15.80 46.02
C SER A 145 29.93 14.65 46.93
N VAL A 146 31.23 14.61 47.28
CA VAL A 146 31.83 13.64 48.21
C VAL A 146 32.84 14.39 49.08
N ASP A 147 32.55 14.52 50.37
CA ASP A 147 33.43 15.09 51.41
C ASP A 147 34.00 16.51 51.14
N ASP A 148 33.36 17.32 50.29
CA ASP A 148 33.87 18.66 49.89
C ASP A 148 32.94 19.80 50.35
N ASP A 149 33.23 20.38 51.52
CA ASP A 149 32.45 21.48 52.12
C ASP A 149 32.53 22.79 51.28
N ALA A 150 33.45 22.91 50.32
CA ALA A 150 33.47 24.03 49.38
C ALA A 150 32.24 24.02 48.43
N LEU A 151 31.83 22.82 47.99
CA LEU A 151 30.73 22.60 47.05
C LEU A 151 29.37 22.83 47.74
N ALA A 152 29.30 22.64 49.06
CA ALA A 152 28.14 23.02 49.89
C ALA A 152 27.72 24.47 49.65
N SER A 153 28.69 25.39 49.71
CA SER A 153 28.46 26.83 49.53
C SER A 153 28.00 27.21 48.11
N PHE A 154 28.23 26.35 47.11
CA PHE A 154 27.76 26.55 45.74
C PHE A 154 26.29 26.13 45.61
N ILE A 155 25.91 24.98 46.19
CA ILE A 155 24.52 24.48 46.21
C ILE A 155 23.59 25.50 46.89
N ASP A 156 23.95 26.02 48.06
CA ASP A 156 23.14 27.01 48.79
C ASP A 156 22.92 28.32 48.01
N ARG A 157 23.82 28.66 47.07
CA ARG A 157 23.66 29.81 46.17
C ARG A 157 22.90 29.45 44.89
N LEU A 158 23.10 28.26 44.34
CA LEU A 158 22.38 27.77 43.16
C LEU A 158 20.87 27.64 43.43
N LEU A 159 20.49 27.25 44.66
CA LEU A 159 19.09 27.21 45.09
C LEU A 159 18.40 28.60 45.18
N LEU A 160 19.17 29.70 45.05
CA LEU A 160 18.65 31.07 44.97
C LEU A 160 18.54 31.59 43.52
N PHE A 161 19.02 30.84 42.52
CA PHE A 161 18.88 31.18 41.11
C PHE A 161 17.64 30.53 40.47
N THR A 162 17.08 31.20 39.48
CA THR A 162 15.97 30.69 38.64
C THR A 162 16.50 30.18 37.30
N LEU A 163 16.28 28.90 37.00
CA LEU A 163 16.70 28.22 35.78
C LEU A 163 15.47 27.86 34.93
N PRO A 164 14.98 28.77 34.06
CA PRO A 164 13.63 28.69 33.48
C PRO A 164 13.38 27.52 32.52
N SER A 165 14.43 26.82 32.08
CA SER A 165 14.37 25.66 31.18
C SER A 165 14.63 24.33 31.88
N LEU A 166 14.86 24.31 33.20
CA LEU A 166 15.27 23.12 33.93
C LEU A 166 14.14 22.07 34.01
N THR A 167 14.40 20.86 33.50
CA THR A 167 13.48 19.72 33.50
C THR A 167 14.01 18.53 34.31
N SER A 168 15.32 18.41 34.46
CA SER A 168 15.98 17.34 35.22
C SER A 168 16.97 17.93 36.23
N PHE A 169 16.74 17.66 37.51
CA PHE A 169 17.59 18.13 38.61
C PHE A 169 18.00 16.95 39.50
N LEU A 170 19.30 16.70 39.59
CA LEU A 170 19.87 15.60 40.37
C LEU A 170 20.93 16.16 41.32
N ILE A 171 20.74 16.00 42.62
CA ILE A 171 21.74 16.30 43.65
C ILE A 171 21.98 15.05 44.50
N ASN A 172 23.24 14.75 44.79
CA ASN A 172 23.61 13.72 45.77
C ASN A 172 24.85 14.15 46.57
N CYS A 173 24.73 14.29 47.89
CA CYS A 173 25.76 14.89 48.75
C CYS A 173 26.29 13.91 49.81
N TYR A 174 27.29 13.10 49.45
CA TYR A 174 27.96 12.20 50.39
C TYR A 174 28.92 12.97 51.32
N GLY A 175 28.80 12.74 52.62
CA GLY A 175 29.82 13.11 53.63
C GLY A 175 29.88 14.58 54.09
N CYS A 176 29.37 15.53 53.29
CA CYS A 176 29.33 16.97 53.63
C CYS A 176 28.76 17.25 55.03
N LYS A 177 29.37 18.19 55.77
CA LYS A 177 28.97 18.52 57.15
C LYS A 177 28.20 19.83 57.27
N GLU A 178 28.44 20.77 56.36
CA GLU A 178 27.84 22.11 56.42
C GLU A 178 26.62 22.26 55.51
N THR A 179 26.55 21.60 54.34
CA THR A 179 25.33 21.62 53.51
C THR A 179 24.18 20.93 54.24
N LYS A 180 23.08 21.67 54.37
CA LYS A 180 21.81 21.11 54.80
C LYS A 180 20.72 21.49 53.81
N LEU A 181 20.41 20.55 52.93
CA LEU A 181 19.24 20.59 52.05
C LEU A 181 17.94 20.38 52.87
N GLU A 182 17.64 21.34 53.74
CA GLU A 182 16.41 21.45 54.54
C GLU A 182 15.31 22.19 53.74
N ASP A 183 14.05 22.00 54.15
CA ASP A 183 12.85 22.60 53.50
C ASP A 183 12.99 24.10 53.21
N ARG A 184 13.72 24.86 54.04
CA ARG A 184 13.92 26.30 53.89
C ARG A 184 14.59 26.70 52.57
N ALA A 185 15.47 25.86 52.02
CA ALA A 185 16.14 26.11 50.74
C ALA A 185 15.43 25.39 49.58
N MET A 186 14.91 24.18 49.84
CA MET A 186 14.26 23.38 48.80
C MET A 186 12.86 23.88 48.42
N VAL A 187 12.05 24.41 49.35
CA VAL A 187 10.71 24.94 49.02
C VAL A 187 10.77 26.08 47.99
N PRO A 188 11.52 27.18 48.18
CA PRO A 188 11.58 28.27 47.20
C PRO A 188 12.10 27.80 45.83
N PHE A 189 13.06 26.87 45.82
CA PHE A 189 13.56 26.27 44.59
C PHE A 189 12.47 25.47 43.86
N ILE A 190 11.69 24.65 44.55
CA ILE A 190 10.58 23.89 43.96
C ILE A 190 9.48 24.82 43.42
N GLU A 191 9.13 25.88 44.15
CA GLU A 191 8.15 26.87 43.69
C GLU A 191 8.62 27.64 42.43
N ALA A 192 9.93 27.83 42.27
CA ALA A 192 10.53 28.50 41.12
C ALA A 192 10.68 27.61 39.86
N HIS A 193 10.63 26.28 39.98
CA HIS A 193 10.93 25.33 38.90
C HIS A 193 9.79 24.33 38.59
N PRO A 194 8.58 24.79 38.24
CA PRO A 194 7.41 23.93 37.97
C PRO A 194 7.53 23.03 36.72
N ARG A 195 8.64 23.09 35.99
CA ARG A 195 8.93 22.29 34.77
C ARG A 195 9.72 21.01 35.05
N LEU A 196 10.08 20.74 36.30
CA LEU A 196 10.84 19.55 36.68
C LEU A 196 10.03 18.26 36.44
N LYS A 197 10.52 17.43 35.51
CA LYS A 197 10.06 16.07 35.21
C LYS A 197 10.83 15.02 36.01
N MET A 198 12.13 15.23 36.23
CA MET A 198 12.99 14.33 37.00
C MET A 198 13.62 15.07 38.18
N LEU A 199 13.42 14.54 39.39
CA LEU A 199 13.98 15.08 40.62
C LEU A 199 14.70 13.97 41.40
N SER A 200 16.00 14.12 41.62
CA SER A 200 16.81 13.22 42.45
C SER A 200 17.49 14.00 43.57
N LEU A 201 17.28 13.57 44.82
CA LEU A 201 17.72 14.27 46.03
C LEU A 201 18.30 13.27 47.04
N GLY A 202 19.60 13.01 46.91
CA GLY A 202 20.38 12.14 47.78
C GLY A 202 21.05 12.88 48.95
N HIS A 203 20.95 12.28 50.14
CA HIS A 203 21.45 12.79 51.42
C HIS A 203 20.82 14.12 51.90
N ALA A 204 19.69 14.53 51.32
CA ALA A 204 18.95 15.72 51.73
C ALA A 204 18.18 15.53 53.07
N TRP A 205 17.74 16.65 53.65
CA TRP A 205 16.93 16.72 54.88
C TRP A 205 15.52 17.24 54.54
N ILE A 206 14.90 16.63 53.52
CA ILE A 206 13.52 16.92 53.08
C ILE A 206 12.55 16.59 54.20
N GLY A 207 11.67 17.54 54.52
CA GLY A 207 10.56 17.41 55.44
C GLY A 207 9.21 17.64 54.76
N GLN A 208 8.20 17.94 55.58
CA GLN A 208 6.82 18.14 55.12
C GLN A 208 6.69 19.35 54.17
N GLY A 209 7.48 20.41 54.35
CA GLY A 209 7.38 21.62 53.55
C GLY A 209 7.72 21.36 52.09
N SER A 210 8.85 20.67 51.83
CA SER A 210 9.25 20.35 50.45
C SER A 210 8.36 19.31 49.79
N LEU A 211 7.88 18.30 50.52
CA LEU A 211 6.92 17.34 49.96
C LEU A 211 5.61 18.03 49.55
N ALA A 212 5.06 18.89 50.41
CA ALA A 212 3.87 19.68 50.08
C ALA A 212 4.11 20.66 48.91
N ALA A 213 5.33 21.20 48.76
CA ALA A 213 5.69 22.02 47.61
C ALA A 213 5.76 21.19 46.31
N MET A 214 6.34 19.98 46.33
CA MET A 214 6.37 19.07 45.17
C MET A 214 4.94 18.74 44.71
N ALA A 215 4.10 18.28 45.64
CA ALA A 215 2.70 17.92 45.38
C ALA A 215 1.86 19.05 44.76
N LYS A 216 2.22 20.31 45.05
CA LYS A 216 1.47 21.50 44.63
C LYS A 216 2.00 22.16 43.36
N HIS A 217 3.31 22.11 43.11
CA HIS A 217 3.96 22.88 42.04
C HIS A 217 4.62 22.02 40.95
N LEU A 218 4.90 20.73 41.21
CA LEU A 218 5.52 19.82 40.24
C LEU A 218 4.50 18.83 39.66
N THR A 219 3.38 19.33 39.14
CA THR A 219 2.33 18.48 38.53
C THR A 219 2.82 17.72 37.29
N GLY A 220 3.91 18.18 36.68
CA GLY A 220 4.62 17.52 35.57
C GLY A 220 5.72 16.53 35.97
N LEU A 221 5.86 16.18 37.26
CA LEU A 221 6.90 15.27 37.74
C LEU A 221 6.62 13.82 37.31
N GLU A 222 7.57 13.23 36.60
CA GLU A 222 7.51 11.86 36.05
C GLU A 222 8.33 10.87 36.89
N MET A 223 9.42 11.33 37.51
CA MET A 223 10.34 10.51 38.28
C MET A 223 10.87 11.22 39.53
N LEU A 224 10.77 10.54 40.68
CA LEU A 224 11.28 11.01 41.98
C LEU A 224 12.24 10.00 42.60
N TYR A 225 13.46 10.42 42.90
CA TYR A 225 14.47 9.61 43.58
C TYR A 225 14.88 10.29 44.89
N LEU A 226 14.56 9.67 46.03
CA LEU A 226 14.99 10.12 47.35
C LEU A 226 15.96 9.10 47.94
N ASP A 227 17.17 9.55 48.29
CA ASP A 227 18.22 8.69 48.83
C ASP A 227 18.70 9.22 50.20
N HIS A 228 18.84 8.35 51.21
CA HIS A 228 19.27 8.64 52.59
C HIS A 228 18.53 9.76 53.34
N ASN A 229 17.33 10.15 52.91
CA ASN A 229 16.53 11.23 53.53
C ASN A 229 16.02 10.82 54.93
N ARG A 230 16.01 11.75 55.89
CA ARG A 230 15.84 11.42 57.32
C ARG A 230 14.51 11.81 57.98
N ALA A 231 13.62 12.51 57.29
CA ALA A 231 12.43 13.13 57.88
C ALA A 231 11.15 13.01 57.02
N LEU A 232 11.03 11.93 56.25
CA LEU A 232 9.87 11.74 55.36
C LEU A 232 8.62 11.35 56.16
N SER A 233 7.50 12.01 55.89
CA SER A 233 6.19 11.70 56.46
C SER A 233 5.37 10.90 55.44
N PHE A 234 4.73 9.80 55.88
CA PHE A 234 3.95 8.93 55.00
C PHE A 234 2.74 9.64 54.38
N LEU A 235 2.05 10.49 55.17
CA LEU A 235 0.88 11.24 54.71
C LEU A 235 1.25 12.25 53.61
N ASP A 236 2.42 12.87 53.73
CA ASP A 236 2.90 13.87 52.78
C ASP A 236 3.54 13.23 51.53
N LEU A 237 4.13 12.03 51.67
CA LEU A 237 4.50 11.21 50.51
C LEU A 237 3.27 10.78 49.69
N HIS A 238 2.17 10.44 50.36
CA HIS A 238 0.90 10.15 49.71
C HIS A 238 0.31 11.39 49.02
N SER A 239 0.48 12.60 49.59
CA SER A 239 0.04 13.83 48.94
C SER A 239 0.84 14.16 47.67
N VAL A 240 2.14 13.82 47.60
CA VAL A 240 2.94 13.90 46.37
C VAL A 240 2.41 12.94 45.29
N ILE A 241 2.09 11.69 45.65
CA ILE A 241 1.53 10.70 44.71
C ILE A 241 0.20 11.20 44.12
N LEU A 242 -0.64 11.86 44.91
CA LEU A 242 -1.91 12.44 44.44
C LEU A 242 -1.75 13.77 43.67
N GLY A 243 -0.72 14.56 43.99
CA GLY A 243 -0.46 15.88 43.38
C GLY A 243 0.33 15.83 42.07
N CYS A 244 1.10 14.77 41.84
CA CYS A 244 1.93 14.56 40.65
C CYS A 244 1.33 13.42 39.78
N PRO A 245 0.28 13.66 38.98
CA PRO A 245 -0.46 12.61 38.27
C PRO A 245 0.32 11.90 37.15
N LEU A 246 1.51 12.38 36.79
CA LEU A 246 2.40 11.76 35.80
C LEU A 246 3.55 10.94 36.44
N LEU A 247 3.57 10.81 37.77
CA LEU A 247 4.67 10.23 38.55
C LEU A 247 4.74 8.71 38.42
N ASN A 248 5.36 8.25 37.34
CA ASN A 248 5.48 6.84 36.96
C ASN A 248 6.47 6.05 37.84
N TYR A 249 7.42 6.72 38.49
CA TYR A 249 8.47 6.05 39.25
C TYR A 249 8.89 6.84 40.50
N ILE A 250 8.91 6.14 41.66
CA ILE A 250 9.44 6.64 42.93
C ILE A 250 10.44 5.64 43.48
N SER A 251 11.66 6.09 43.80
CA SER A 251 12.65 5.30 44.55
C SER A 251 12.92 5.96 45.90
N LEU A 252 12.83 5.17 46.98
CA LEU A 252 13.13 5.58 48.35
C LEU A 252 14.27 4.70 48.89
N TYR A 253 15.52 5.09 48.63
CA TYR A 253 16.70 4.32 49.08
C TYR A 253 17.18 4.82 50.44
N MET A 254 17.42 3.91 51.40
CA MET A 254 17.92 4.20 52.75
C MET A 254 17.21 5.33 53.55
N CYS A 255 15.98 5.67 53.16
CA CYS A 255 15.21 6.76 53.76
C CYS A 255 14.55 6.33 55.09
N ARG A 256 14.43 7.26 56.04
CA ARG A 256 13.67 7.06 57.29
C ARG A 256 12.31 7.75 57.22
N LEU A 257 11.27 6.95 57.42
CA LEU A 257 9.91 7.42 57.64
C LEU A 257 9.70 7.79 59.12
N LEU A 258 8.95 8.86 59.37
CA LEU A 258 8.52 9.28 60.70
C LEU A 258 7.16 8.65 61.04
N ASP A 259 7.17 7.53 61.79
CA ASP A 259 5.95 6.96 62.38
C ASP A 259 5.35 7.96 63.40
N THR A 260 4.31 8.69 63.00
CA THR A 260 3.57 9.63 63.85
C THR A 260 2.53 8.91 64.70
N ASP A 261 3.04 8.27 65.76
CA ASP A 261 2.29 7.48 66.73
C ASP A 261 1.30 8.31 67.58
N LYS A 262 0.19 8.77 66.96
CA LYS A 262 -1.16 9.09 67.51
C LYS A 262 -2.09 9.66 66.43
N LYS A 263 -3.29 9.05 66.29
CA LYS A 263 -4.42 9.44 65.41
C LYS A 263 -4.31 9.08 63.91
N VAL A 264 -4.18 7.78 63.61
CA VAL A 264 -4.63 7.21 62.32
C VAL A 264 -5.36 5.88 62.62
N ASP A 265 -6.57 5.99 63.18
CA ASP A 265 -7.44 4.84 63.51
C ASP A 265 -8.54 4.60 62.43
N GLU A 266 -8.51 5.36 61.32
CA GLU A 266 -9.51 5.32 60.23
C GLU A 266 -8.90 5.14 58.82
N LEU A 267 -7.65 4.65 58.71
CA LEU A 267 -7.13 4.08 57.46
C LEU A 267 -6.99 2.56 57.61
N ASP A 268 -7.32 1.83 56.55
CA ASP A 268 -7.42 0.39 56.62
C ASP A 268 -6.06 -0.27 56.80
N ARG A 269 -5.97 -1.18 57.78
CA ARG A 269 -4.71 -1.90 58.06
C ARG A 269 -4.25 -2.73 56.87
N HIS A 270 -5.16 -3.11 55.97
CA HIS A 270 -4.84 -3.87 54.77
C HIS A 270 -3.85 -3.13 53.85
N ASP A 271 -4.07 -1.83 53.60
CA ASP A 271 -3.27 -1.05 52.65
C ASP A 271 -1.88 -0.72 53.23
N ILE A 272 -1.82 -0.48 54.55
CA ILE A 272 -0.57 -0.31 55.29
C ILE A 272 0.25 -1.61 55.27
N ASP A 273 -0.40 -2.77 55.37
CA ASP A 273 0.24 -4.10 55.32
C ASP A 273 0.58 -4.55 53.89
N GLN A 274 -0.07 -3.99 52.85
CA GLN A 274 0.33 -4.12 51.44
C GLN A 274 1.63 -3.32 51.20
N LEU A 275 1.64 -2.04 51.57
CA LEU A 275 2.79 -1.15 51.34
C LEU A 275 4.03 -1.54 52.18
N ARG A 276 3.87 -1.97 53.44
CA ARG A 276 5.00 -2.50 54.22
C ARG A 276 5.63 -3.76 53.59
N LYS A 277 4.84 -4.63 52.93
CA LYS A 277 5.38 -5.81 52.21
C LYS A 277 6.15 -5.48 50.93
N VAL A 278 5.97 -4.28 50.36
CA VAL A 278 6.78 -3.78 49.23
C VAL A 278 8.12 -3.22 49.72
N LEU A 279 8.20 -2.75 50.97
CA LEU A 279 9.37 -2.06 51.53
C LEU A 279 10.31 -2.95 52.38
N ASP A 280 9.79 -3.92 53.13
CA ASP A 280 10.60 -4.78 54.02
C ASP A 280 11.33 -5.93 53.28
N GLY A 281 12.40 -5.57 52.57
CA GLY A 281 13.22 -6.49 51.77
C GLY A 281 14.21 -7.37 52.55
N ASP A 282 13.74 -8.34 53.36
CA ASP A 282 14.65 -9.41 53.85
C ASP A 282 14.01 -10.81 54.01
N LYS A 283 14.15 -11.64 52.95
CA LYS A 283 14.31 -13.12 53.01
C LYS A 283 14.66 -13.75 51.65
N MET A 284 15.76 -13.31 51.04
CA MET A 284 16.35 -14.01 49.88
C MET A 284 16.80 -15.44 50.25
N LYS A 285 15.95 -16.44 49.94
CA LYS A 285 16.26 -17.89 49.79
C LYS A 285 15.04 -18.80 49.57
N ARG A 286 13.82 -18.32 49.85
CA ARG A 286 12.57 -19.01 49.43
C ARG A 286 11.83 -18.28 48.31
N SER A 287 12.07 -16.97 48.17
CA SER A 287 11.60 -16.18 47.04
C SER A 287 12.10 -16.66 45.68
N SER A 288 13.25 -17.36 45.58
CA SER A 288 13.76 -17.85 44.29
C SER A 288 12.84 -18.87 43.61
N LEU A 289 12.21 -19.78 44.36
CA LEU A 289 11.24 -20.73 43.81
C LEU A 289 9.90 -20.07 43.49
N LEU A 290 9.45 -19.15 44.36
CA LEU A 290 8.16 -18.46 44.18
C LEU A 290 8.23 -17.39 43.07
N ALA A 291 9.37 -16.73 42.89
CA ALA A 291 9.67 -15.86 41.77
C ALA A 291 9.86 -16.66 40.47
N PHE A 292 10.35 -17.90 40.52
CA PHE A 292 10.33 -18.78 39.34
C PHE A 292 8.89 -19.11 38.94
N SER A 293 8.02 -19.48 39.90
CA SER A 293 6.59 -19.70 39.59
C SER A 293 5.83 -18.44 39.20
N LEU A 294 6.19 -17.26 39.72
CA LEU A 294 5.59 -15.97 39.32
C LEU A 294 6.13 -15.49 37.97
N ALA A 295 7.39 -15.75 37.62
CA ALA A 295 7.92 -15.54 36.27
C ALA A 295 7.17 -16.44 35.27
N CYS A 296 6.97 -17.72 35.60
CA CYS A 296 6.13 -18.61 34.82
C CYS A 296 4.67 -18.10 34.70
N LEU A 297 4.10 -17.48 35.75
CA LEU A 297 2.78 -16.85 35.66
C LEU A 297 2.78 -15.58 34.82
N SER A 298 3.83 -14.76 34.83
CA SER A 298 3.95 -13.60 33.93
C SER A 298 4.08 -14.02 32.47
N THR A 299 4.72 -15.17 32.18
CA THR A 299 4.69 -15.79 30.84
C THR A 299 3.35 -16.48 30.52
N CYS A 300 2.38 -16.48 31.44
CA CYS A 300 0.99 -16.90 31.20
C CYS A 300 0.02 -15.71 31.03
N LEU A 301 0.50 -14.46 31.11
CA LEU A 301 -0.24 -13.32 30.55
C LEU A 301 -0.17 -13.43 29.02
N GLY A 302 -1.23 -13.98 28.42
CA GLY A 302 -1.27 -14.23 26.98
C GLY A 302 -1.03 -12.94 26.19
N PRO A 303 -0.18 -12.95 25.13
CA PRO A 303 0.15 -11.74 24.40
C PRO A 303 -1.11 -11.12 23.79
N VAL A 304 -1.16 -9.79 23.80
CA VAL A 304 -2.31 -9.00 23.33
C VAL A 304 -2.51 -9.25 21.84
N GLN A 305 -3.75 -9.48 21.41
CA GLN A 305 -4.10 -9.46 19.99
C GLN A 305 -4.21 -8.01 19.51
N ALA A 306 -3.10 -7.49 19.03
CA ALA A 306 -3.00 -6.29 18.22
C ALA A 306 -1.86 -6.51 17.21
N ILE A 307 -1.97 -5.89 16.03
CA ILE A 307 -0.80 -5.68 15.17
C ILE A 307 0.13 -4.74 15.94
N TYR A 308 1.43 -5.04 16.03
CA TYR A 308 2.36 -4.13 16.69
C TYR A 308 2.47 -2.84 15.86
N GLU A 309 2.54 -1.68 16.52
CA GLU A 309 2.70 -0.38 15.83
C GLU A 309 3.94 -0.35 14.92
N SER A 310 4.98 -1.12 15.27
CA SER A 310 6.21 -1.33 14.51
C SER A 310 6.08 -2.26 13.29
N GLN A 311 4.91 -2.84 13.02
CA GLN A 311 4.69 -3.77 11.89
C GLN A 311 3.91 -3.14 10.72
N ALA A 312 3.09 -2.12 10.95
CA ALA A 312 2.27 -1.50 9.91
C ALA A 312 3.11 -0.74 8.88
N GLY A 313 2.86 -0.96 7.60
CA GLY A 313 3.62 -0.40 6.47
C GLY A 313 5.00 -1.03 6.24
N VAL A 314 5.32 -2.14 6.93
CA VAL A 314 6.60 -2.87 6.82
C VAL A 314 6.53 -4.02 5.82
N PHE A 315 5.43 -4.79 5.83
CA PHE A 315 5.21 -5.91 4.91
C PHE A 315 3.88 -5.82 4.16
N ASP A 316 2.91 -5.14 4.75
CA ASP A 316 1.64 -4.75 4.17
C ASP A 316 1.78 -3.50 3.30
N TRP A 317 0.91 -3.38 2.29
CA TRP A 317 0.86 -2.20 1.43
C TRP A 317 -0.52 -2.03 0.79
N HIS A 318 -0.90 -0.75 0.60
CA HIS A 318 -2.11 -0.31 -0.07
C HIS A 318 -1.74 0.47 -1.31
N HIS A 319 -2.36 0.14 -2.43
CA HIS A 319 -2.35 0.92 -3.64
C HIS A 319 -3.77 1.44 -3.89
N ALA A 320 -3.93 2.74 -3.61
CA ALA A 320 -5.11 3.49 -4.00
C ALA A 320 -5.01 3.81 -5.51
N TRP A 321 -6.07 3.43 -6.23
CA TRP A 321 -6.25 3.71 -7.65
C TRP A 321 -7.52 4.56 -7.88
N ILE A 322 -7.67 5.06 -9.10
CA ILE A 322 -8.86 5.77 -9.59
C ILE A 322 -9.45 5.11 -10.85
N GLY A 323 -8.63 4.38 -11.61
CA GLY A 323 -9.03 3.73 -12.87
C GLY A 323 -8.94 4.63 -14.10
N LYS A 324 -9.32 4.09 -15.26
CA LYS A 324 -9.12 4.73 -16.57
C LYS A 324 -9.84 6.11 -16.67
N PRO A 325 -9.12 7.21 -16.95
CA PRO A 325 -9.73 8.54 -17.09
C PRO A 325 -10.73 8.64 -18.25
N ARG A 326 -11.92 9.16 -17.98
CA ARG A 326 -12.92 9.58 -18.97
C ARG A 326 -12.88 11.09 -19.22
N TRP A 327 -12.56 11.88 -18.20
CA TRP A 327 -12.47 13.35 -18.28
C TRP A 327 -11.39 13.87 -17.33
N THR A 328 -10.71 14.96 -17.71
CA THR A 328 -9.67 15.61 -16.90
C THR A 328 -9.76 17.14 -16.99
N ALA A 329 -9.39 17.85 -15.92
CA ALA A 329 -9.25 19.30 -15.90
C ALA A 329 -8.09 19.76 -15.01
N HIS A 330 -7.43 20.85 -15.40
CA HIS A 330 -6.39 21.49 -14.61
C HIS A 330 -7.01 22.48 -13.62
N TYR A 331 -6.57 22.42 -12.36
CA TYR A 331 -6.89 23.38 -11.32
C TYR A 331 -5.61 23.86 -10.64
N GLN A 332 -5.50 25.14 -10.34
CA GLN A 332 -4.35 25.71 -9.66
C GLN A 332 -4.81 26.48 -8.43
N HIS A 333 -4.29 26.11 -7.25
CA HIS A 333 -4.53 26.84 -6.01
C HIS A 333 -3.20 27.36 -5.47
N ASP A 334 -3.12 28.67 -5.28
CA ASP A 334 -1.97 29.41 -4.75
C ASP A 334 -0.68 29.19 -5.57
N ALA A 335 0.06 28.12 -5.30
CA ALA A 335 1.29 27.75 -5.97
C ALA A 335 1.37 26.25 -6.37
N SER A 336 0.38 25.43 -6.01
CA SER A 336 0.31 24.02 -6.42
C SER A 336 -0.66 23.83 -7.58
N SER A 337 -0.26 22.99 -8.53
CA SER A 337 -1.06 22.60 -9.68
C SER A 337 -1.62 21.20 -9.44
N HIS A 338 -2.93 21.06 -9.62
CA HIS A 338 -3.67 19.83 -9.41
C HIS A 338 -4.39 19.43 -10.70
N VAL A 339 -4.63 18.14 -10.88
CA VAL A 339 -5.44 17.60 -11.96
C VAL A 339 -6.65 16.89 -11.37
N ILE A 340 -7.84 17.40 -11.71
CA ILE A 340 -9.11 16.78 -11.36
C ILE A 340 -9.42 15.75 -12.45
N ILE A 341 -9.74 14.52 -12.06
CA ILE A 341 -9.99 13.39 -12.96
C ILE A 341 -11.33 12.74 -12.61
N SER A 342 -12.11 12.39 -13.63
CA SER A 342 -13.28 11.52 -13.52
C SER A 342 -13.07 10.27 -14.39
N THR A 343 -13.32 9.08 -13.83
CA THR A 343 -12.91 7.79 -14.42
C THR A 343 -14.08 6.90 -14.85
N GLU A 344 -13.77 5.89 -15.67
CA GLU A 344 -14.71 4.83 -16.07
C GLU A 344 -15.20 3.97 -14.89
N ARG A 345 -14.50 3.99 -13.75
CA ARG A 345 -14.92 3.35 -12.49
C ARG A 345 -15.86 4.25 -11.65
N ASN A 346 -16.42 5.32 -12.23
CA ASN A 346 -17.22 6.34 -11.55
C ASN A 346 -16.49 7.06 -10.39
N VAL A 347 -15.14 7.03 -10.34
CA VAL A 347 -14.37 7.77 -9.33
C VAL A 347 -14.17 9.22 -9.78
N LEU A 348 -14.35 10.18 -8.88
CA LEU A 348 -13.94 11.58 -9.03
C LEU A 348 -12.78 11.87 -8.06
N ALA A 349 -11.65 12.36 -8.55
CA ALA A 349 -10.45 12.57 -7.73
C ALA A 349 -9.68 13.83 -8.10
N SER A 350 -8.85 14.33 -7.17
CA SER A 350 -7.77 15.29 -7.43
C SER A 350 -6.42 14.60 -7.25
N LEU A 351 -5.52 14.81 -8.21
CA LEU A 351 -4.11 14.43 -8.14
C LEU A 351 -3.23 15.67 -8.08
N ASP A 352 -2.17 15.66 -7.27
CA ASP A 352 -1.09 16.63 -7.40
C ASP A 352 -0.33 16.41 -8.72
N ALA A 353 -0.20 17.46 -9.53
CA ALA A 353 0.52 17.38 -10.79
C ALA A 353 2.03 17.13 -10.62
N SER A 354 2.62 17.46 -9.47
CA SER A 354 4.06 17.32 -9.25
C SER A 354 4.49 15.89 -8.88
N THR A 355 3.67 15.15 -8.13
CA THR A 355 3.98 13.79 -7.62
C THR A 355 3.07 12.68 -8.16
N GLY A 356 1.87 12.99 -8.63
CA GLY A 356 0.85 11.97 -8.93
C GLY A 356 0.26 11.29 -7.69
N ALA A 357 0.41 11.90 -6.51
CA ALA A 357 -0.33 11.50 -5.31
C ALA A 357 -1.82 11.89 -5.43
N ILE A 358 -2.70 11.13 -4.78
CA ILE A 358 -4.13 11.45 -4.68
C ILE A 358 -4.32 12.40 -3.49
N ASP A 359 -4.80 13.62 -3.73
CA ASP A 359 -5.14 14.58 -2.67
C ASP A 359 -6.44 14.18 -1.97
N TRP A 360 -7.46 13.86 -2.79
CA TRP A 360 -8.76 13.38 -2.38
C TRP A 360 -9.40 12.57 -3.52
N ARG A 361 -10.32 11.66 -3.19
CA ARG A 361 -11.16 10.92 -4.15
C ARG A 361 -12.53 10.63 -3.55
N GLN A 362 -13.53 10.50 -4.41
CA GLN A 362 -14.90 10.09 -4.10
C GLN A 362 -15.32 8.98 -5.06
N ASP A 363 -15.86 7.89 -4.52
CA ASP A 363 -16.50 6.82 -5.27
C ASP A 363 -17.98 7.21 -5.49
N LEU A 364 -18.44 7.29 -6.73
CA LEU A 364 -19.78 7.79 -7.05
C LEU A 364 -20.73 6.62 -7.32
N GLU A 365 -21.72 6.42 -6.45
CA GLU A 365 -22.71 5.31 -6.47
C GLU A 365 -23.48 5.13 -7.80
N ASN A 366 -23.47 6.11 -8.71
CA ASN A 366 -24.27 6.13 -9.94
C ASN A 366 -23.44 6.60 -11.14
N ASP A 367 -23.75 6.04 -12.32
CA ASP A 367 -23.18 6.45 -13.61
C ASP A 367 -23.35 7.95 -13.87
N VAL A 368 -22.25 8.64 -14.19
CA VAL A 368 -22.25 10.04 -14.62
C VAL A 368 -22.66 10.13 -16.10
N GLU A 369 -23.71 10.90 -16.44
CA GLU A 369 -24.26 10.99 -17.81
C GLU A 369 -23.31 11.76 -18.73
N GLU A 370 -23.13 13.06 -18.48
CA GLU A 370 -22.21 13.93 -19.22
C GLU A 370 -20.86 14.11 -18.49
N GLU A 371 -19.83 14.53 -19.23
CA GLU A 371 -18.54 14.91 -18.64
C GLU A 371 -18.70 16.03 -17.59
N PRO A 372 -18.08 15.91 -16.40
CA PRO A 372 -18.14 16.95 -15.38
C PRO A 372 -17.70 18.33 -15.89
N LYS A 373 -18.14 19.38 -15.18
CA LYS A 373 -17.76 20.77 -15.49
C LYS A 373 -17.12 21.41 -14.27
N LEU A 374 -15.88 21.88 -14.44
CA LEU A 374 -15.18 22.68 -13.44
C LEU A 374 -15.71 24.12 -13.48
N THR A 375 -15.93 24.71 -12.31
CA THR A 375 -16.41 26.09 -12.12
C THR A 375 -15.52 26.80 -11.10
N SER A 376 -15.64 28.12 -10.96
CA SER A 376 -14.89 28.91 -9.96
C SER A 376 -15.34 28.70 -8.50
N GLN A 377 -16.29 27.79 -8.24
CA GLN A 377 -16.85 27.46 -6.91
C GLN A 377 -17.01 25.94 -6.68
N GLY A 378 -16.42 25.11 -7.55
CA GLY A 378 -16.52 23.64 -7.45
C GLY A 378 -16.71 22.92 -8.79
N ILE A 379 -16.73 21.59 -8.72
CA ILE A 379 -16.93 20.65 -9.83
C ILE A 379 -18.40 20.22 -9.85
N ILE A 380 -19.05 20.23 -11.01
CA ILE A 380 -20.45 19.81 -11.15
C ILE A 380 -20.56 18.46 -11.87
N THR A 381 -21.30 17.52 -11.24
CA THR A 381 -21.59 16.18 -11.75
C THR A 381 -23.09 15.97 -11.96
N VAL A 382 -23.44 15.17 -12.97
CA VAL A 382 -24.83 14.84 -13.34
C VAL A 382 -24.95 13.35 -13.63
N TYR A 383 -25.99 12.74 -13.10
CA TYR A 383 -26.17 11.29 -13.09
C TYR A 383 -27.24 10.85 -14.08
N LYS A 384 -26.97 9.70 -14.72
CA LYS A 384 -27.76 9.10 -15.81
C LYS A 384 -29.03 8.41 -15.31
N THR A 385 -28.98 7.88 -14.09
CA THR A 385 -30.05 7.12 -13.43
C THR A 385 -30.87 7.98 -12.47
N THR A 386 -30.23 8.93 -11.78
CA THR A 386 -30.85 9.71 -10.71
C THR A 386 -31.12 11.16 -11.14
N PRO A 387 -32.27 11.75 -10.75
CA PRO A 387 -32.69 13.07 -11.24
C PRO A 387 -32.01 14.23 -10.50
N TYR A 388 -30.78 14.07 -10.02
CA TYR A 388 -30.08 15.09 -9.24
C TYR A 388 -28.72 15.50 -9.81
N ILE A 389 -28.34 16.73 -9.46
CA ILE A 389 -27.08 17.37 -9.79
C ILE A 389 -26.35 17.67 -8.49
N GLN A 390 -25.04 17.44 -8.46
CA GLN A 390 -24.19 17.67 -7.30
C GLN A 390 -23.05 18.63 -7.65
N CYS A 391 -22.70 19.50 -6.72
CA CYS A 391 -21.53 20.37 -6.79
C CYS A 391 -20.56 20.01 -5.66
N TRP A 392 -19.29 19.80 -6.01
CA TRP A 392 -18.23 19.37 -5.11
C TRP A 392 -17.18 20.47 -4.97
N ASP A 393 -16.74 20.78 -3.75
CA ASP A 393 -15.58 21.62 -3.50
C ASP A 393 -14.33 21.00 -4.14
N GLU A 394 -13.67 21.74 -5.02
CA GLU A 394 -12.52 21.24 -5.76
C GLU A 394 -11.27 21.04 -4.87
N LYS A 395 -11.24 21.64 -3.67
CA LYS A 395 -10.10 21.58 -2.75
C LYS A 395 -10.16 20.39 -1.80
N THR A 396 -11.34 20.09 -1.22
CA THR A 396 -11.50 19.01 -0.23
C THR A 396 -12.35 17.84 -0.72
N GLY A 397 -12.84 17.88 -1.96
CA GLY A 397 -13.66 16.81 -2.53
C GLY A 397 -15.01 16.62 -1.85
N LYS A 398 -15.48 17.62 -1.08
CA LYS A 398 -16.73 17.54 -0.30
C LYS A 398 -17.92 18.02 -1.11
N LEU A 399 -19.08 17.43 -0.89
CA LEU A 399 -20.34 17.87 -1.48
C LEU A 399 -20.75 19.24 -0.92
N ASN A 400 -20.74 20.28 -1.75
CA ASN A 400 -21.20 21.63 -1.41
C ASN A 400 -22.74 21.70 -1.41
N TRP A 401 -23.38 21.18 -2.47
CA TRP A 401 -24.84 21.09 -2.55
C TRP A 401 -25.31 20.00 -3.52
N GLN A 402 -26.55 19.57 -3.33
CA GLN A 402 -27.26 18.63 -4.21
C GLN A 402 -28.64 19.20 -4.57
N ARG A 403 -29.04 19.08 -5.84
CA ARG A 403 -30.30 19.62 -6.35
C ARG A 403 -31.02 18.61 -7.23
N VAL A 404 -32.27 18.28 -6.88
CA VAL A 404 -33.15 17.44 -7.70
C VAL A 404 -33.85 18.28 -8.77
N LEU A 405 -33.86 17.80 -10.01
CA LEU A 405 -34.62 18.34 -11.14
C LEU A 405 -35.70 17.35 -11.60
N GLY A 406 -36.61 17.78 -12.49
CA GLY A 406 -37.81 16.99 -12.84
C GLY A 406 -37.60 15.84 -13.84
N SER A 407 -36.38 15.63 -14.33
CA SER A 407 -36.02 14.64 -15.36
C SER A 407 -34.73 13.92 -14.99
N THR A 408 -34.52 12.72 -15.54
CA THR A 408 -33.25 11.97 -15.45
C THR A 408 -32.28 12.31 -16.58
N ASN A 409 -32.78 12.59 -17.79
CA ASN A 409 -31.93 13.05 -18.90
C ASN A 409 -31.64 14.54 -18.70
N ASN A 410 -30.39 14.86 -18.37
CA ASN A 410 -29.96 16.16 -17.87
C ASN A 410 -28.61 16.57 -18.49
N LYS A 411 -28.53 17.77 -19.06
CA LYS A 411 -27.31 18.27 -19.72
C LYS A 411 -26.83 19.59 -19.17
N VAL A 412 -25.52 19.78 -19.05
CA VAL A 412 -24.94 20.93 -18.32
C VAL A 412 -23.95 21.73 -19.15
N LEU A 413 -24.20 23.03 -19.16
CA LEU A 413 -23.29 24.06 -19.65
C LEU A 413 -22.87 24.97 -18.49
N HIS A 414 -21.56 25.05 -18.23
CA HIS A 414 -20.98 26.12 -17.42
C HIS A 414 -20.91 27.41 -18.25
N LEU A 415 -21.20 28.56 -17.64
CA LEU A 415 -21.10 29.85 -18.32
C LEU A 415 -19.71 30.49 -18.04
N SER A 416 -18.96 30.86 -19.08
CA SER A 416 -17.53 31.16 -18.98
C SER A 416 -17.14 32.58 -18.53
N ASP A 417 -18.09 33.37 -18.02
CA ASP A 417 -17.88 34.73 -17.48
C ASP A 417 -17.98 34.78 -15.93
N ASP A 418 -16.99 34.17 -15.26
CA ASP A 418 -16.48 34.35 -13.87
C ASP A 418 -17.42 34.39 -12.64
N SER A 419 -18.74 34.46 -12.81
CA SER A 419 -19.73 34.45 -11.70
C SER A 419 -21.16 34.08 -12.11
N ASP A 420 -21.50 34.11 -13.40
CA ASP A 420 -22.90 34.17 -13.86
C ASP A 420 -23.63 32.81 -13.95
N GLY A 421 -23.35 31.87 -13.04
CA GLY A 421 -24.13 30.64 -12.83
C GLY A 421 -23.95 29.50 -13.85
N VAL A 422 -24.73 28.43 -13.68
CA VAL A 422 -24.64 27.19 -14.45
C VAL A 422 -25.98 26.88 -15.09
N VAL A 423 -25.99 26.47 -16.36
CA VAL A 423 -27.22 26.27 -17.14
C VAL A 423 -27.43 24.78 -17.40
N VAL A 424 -28.62 24.31 -17.07
CA VAL A 424 -29.01 22.90 -17.16
C VAL A 424 -30.24 22.74 -18.04
N LEU A 425 -30.15 21.89 -19.06
CA LEU A 425 -31.30 21.39 -19.79
C LEU A 425 -31.78 20.10 -19.10
N SER A 426 -33.01 20.08 -18.63
CA SER A 426 -33.62 18.94 -17.93
C SER A 426 -35.00 18.68 -18.55
N GLY A 427 -35.09 17.66 -19.41
CA GLY A 427 -36.24 17.44 -20.28
C GLY A 427 -36.56 18.66 -21.16
N ASN A 428 -37.81 19.15 -21.11
CA ASN A 428 -38.27 20.33 -21.87
C ASN A 428 -38.00 21.67 -21.17
N LYS A 429 -37.16 21.73 -20.11
CA LYS A 429 -36.88 22.97 -19.37
C LYS A 429 -35.40 23.28 -19.30
N VAL A 430 -35.06 24.54 -19.50
CA VAL A 430 -33.73 25.10 -19.22
C VAL A 430 -33.80 25.84 -17.88
N TYR A 431 -32.89 25.50 -16.98
CA TYR A 431 -32.73 26.09 -15.66
C TYR A 431 -31.38 26.81 -15.59
N LYS A 432 -31.34 28.02 -15.03
CA LYS A 432 -30.09 28.62 -14.55
C LYS A 432 -30.00 28.42 -13.04
N LEU A 433 -28.92 27.80 -12.57
CA LEU A 433 -28.60 27.55 -11.17
C LEU A 433 -27.47 28.48 -10.70
N ALA A 434 -27.54 28.96 -9.46
CA ALA A 434 -26.44 29.65 -8.81
C ALA A 434 -25.36 28.63 -8.38
N THR A 435 -24.09 28.92 -8.68
CA THR A 435 -22.94 28.05 -8.39
C THR A 435 -22.71 27.83 -6.90
N GLU A 436 -22.93 28.84 -6.06
CA GLU A 436 -22.69 28.79 -4.61
C GLU A 436 -23.63 27.81 -3.86
N ASN A 437 -24.88 27.65 -4.31
CA ASN A 437 -25.94 27.02 -3.50
C ASN A 437 -27.01 26.22 -4.28
N GLY A 438 -26.88 26.10 -5.60
CA GLY A 438 -27.82 25.35 -6.45
C GLY A 438 -29.24 25.94 -6.53
N ALA A 439 -29.45 27.20 -6.10
CA ALA A 439 -30.73 27.87 -6.23
C ALA A 439 -31.07 28.20 -7.68
N ILE A 440 -32.34 28.04 -8.07
CA ILE A 440 -32.81 28.36 -9.42
C ILE A 440 -32.93 29.89 -9.55
N VAL A 441 -32.14 30.47 -10.44
CA VAL A 441 -32.14 31.90 -10.81
C VAL A 441 -33.30 32.20 -11.76
N TRP A 442 -33.46 31.36 -12.80
CA TRP A 442 -34.63 31.34 -13.68
C TRP A 442 -34.87 29.94 -14.26
N GLU A 443 -36.11 29.67 -14.69
CA GLU A 443 -36.46 28.52 -15.52
C GLU A 443 -37.22 28.98 -16.77
N GLN A 444 -36.99 28.32 -17.91
CA GLN A 444 -37.66 28.59 -19.18
C GLN A 444 -38.01 27.25 -19.86
N GLU A 445 -39.29 27.07 -20.22
CA GLU A 445 -39.75 25.89 -20.94
C GLU A 445 -39.51 26.05 -22.45
N ILE A 446 -38.94 25.02 -23.08
CA ILE A 446 -38.66 24.95 -24.52
C ILE A 446 -38.90 23.51 -24.98
N SER A 447 -39.86 23.31 -25.88
CA SER A 447 -40.30 21.97 -26.33
C SER A 447 -39.29 21.33 -27.30
N VAL A 448 -38.17 20.84 -26.78
CA VAL A 448 -37.05 20.29 -27.56
C VAL A 448 -36.60 18.95 -26.98
N GLY A 449 -37.11 17.85 -27.55
CA GLY A 449 -36.53 16.53 -27.32
C GLY A 449 -35.15 16.43 -27.97
N GLY A 450 -34.14 16.03 -27.21
CA GLY A 450 -32.75 15.89 -27.67
C GLY A 450 -32.13 17.21 -28.12
N ALA A 451 -31.46 17.92 -27.20
CA ALA A 451 -30.71 19.13 -27.52
C ALA A 451 -29.27 19.09 -26.97
N SER A 452 -28.47 20.07 -27.37
CA SER A 452 -27.22 20.48 -26.74
C SER A 452 -27.28 21.97 -26.39
N LEU A 453 -26.42 22.38 -25.46
CA LEU A 453 -26.30 23.77 -24.99
C LEU A 453 -24.95 24.35 -25.43
N GLN A 454 -24.92 25.62 -25.81
CA GLN A 454 -23.71 26.38 -26.12
C GLN A 454 -23.89 27.85 -25.71
N GLN A 455 -22.87 28.50 -25.14
CA GLN A 455 -22.86 29.94 -24.89
C GLN A 455 -22.06 30.65 -25.99
N VAL A 456 -22.48 31.85 -26.39
CA VAL A 456 -21.62 32.83 -27.07
C VAL A 456 -21.92 34.22 -26.49
N GLY A 457 -21.03 34.72 -25.63
CA GLY A 457 -21.27 35.94 -24.86
C GLY A 457 -22.55 35.84 -24.01
N GLN A 458 -23.38 36.87 -23.98
CA GLN A 458 -24.63 36.90 -23.20
C GLN A 458 -25.79 36.08 -23.80
N VAL A 459 -25.53 35.24 -24.80
CA VAL A 459 -26.55 34.42 -25.48
C VAL A 459 -26.28 32.93 -25.30
N ILE A 460 -27.27 32.22 -24.77
CA ILE A 460 -27.27 30.74 -24.69
C ILE A 460 -28.05 30.21 -25.88
N TYR A 461 -27.40 29.39 -26.69
CA TYR A 461 -28.02 28.67 -27.79
C TYR A 461 -28.40 27.25 -27.37
N VAL A 462 -29.67 26.90 -27.58
CA VAL A 462 -30.21 25.54 -27.41
C VAL A 462 -30.39 24.94 -28.79
N ILE A 463 -29.57 23.95 -29.12
CA ILE A 463 -29.45 23.36 -30.45
C ILE A 463 -30.11 21.98 -30.43
N GLN A 464 -31.19 21.78 -31.16
CA GLN A 464 -31.84 20.47 -31.26
C GLN A 464 -30.94 19.51 -32.06
N THR A 465 -30.56 18.37 -31.49
CA THR A 465 -29.94 17.29 -32.28
C THR A 465 -30.98 16.73 -33.25
N PRO A 466 -30.70 16.66 -34.56
CA PRO A 466 -31.70 16.28 -35.55
C PRO A 466 -32.13 14.83 -35.37
N GLU A 467 -33.44 14.61 -35.20
CA GLU A 467 -34.02 13.27 -35.32
C GLU A 467 -33.77 12.73 -36.74
N THR A 468 -33.45 11.44 -36.86
CA THR A 468 -33.00 10.78 -38.11
C THR A 468 -34.01 10.86 -39.27
N THR A 469 -35.25 11.23 -38.98
CA THR A 469 -36.36 11.45 -39.93
C THR A 469 -36.41 12.88 -40.49
N THR A 470 -35.64 13.82 -39.95
CA THR A 470 -35.78 15.27 -40.21
C THR A 470 -34.58 15.86 -40.94
N SER A 471 -34.84 16.62 -42.01
CA SER A 471 -33.82 17.34 -42.80
C SER A 471 -33.63 18.80 -42.36
N SER A 472 -33.79 19.07 -41.06
CA SER A 472 -33.54 20.39 -40.48
C SER A 472 -33.42 20.32 -38.96
N PHE A 473 -32.37 20.91 -38.40
CA PHE A 473 -32.27 21.14 -36.95
C PHE A 473 -32.77 22.54 -36.59
N ARG A 474 -33.08 22.74 -35.30
CA ARG A 474 -33.57 24.00 -34.73
C ARG A 474 -32.55 24.58 -33.77
N ILE A 475 -32.38 25.90 -33.81
CA ILE A 475 -31.65 26.65 -32.79
C ILE A 475 -32.61 27.64 -32.13
N PHE A 476 -32.63 27.65 -30.80
CA PHE A 476 -33.24 28.69 -29.98
C PHE A 476 -32.14 29.51 -29.34
N ALA A 477 -32.33 30.83 -29.19
CA ALA A 477 -31.40 31.72 -28.51
C ALA A 477 -32.08 32.32 -27.27
N LEU A 478 -31.43 32.23 -26.12
CA LEU A 478 -31.86 32.75 -24.82
C LEU A 478 -30.89 33.83 -24.33
N ASP A 479 -31.39 34.79 -23.56
CA ASP A 479 -30.59 35.72 -22.77
C ASP A 479 -30.02 35.02 -21.51
N SER A 480 -28.71 35.09 -21.26
CA SER A 480 -28.08 34.45 -20.10
C SER A 480 -28.55 35.01 -18.75
N THR A 481 -28.93 36.28 -18.70
CA THR A 481 -29.27 37.01 -17.47
C THR A 481 -30.69 36.70 -17.00
N ASN A 482 -31.64 36.57 -17.92
CA ASN A 482 -33.08 36.54 -17.63
C ASN A 482 -33.87 35.42 -18.32
N GLY A 483 -33.22 34.59 -19.14
CA GLY A 483 -33.84 33.41 -19.77
C GLY A 483 -34.81 33.71 -20.93
N GLN A 484 -35.05 34.97 -21.29
CA GLN A 484 -35.98 35.30 -22.37
C GLN A 484 -35.47 34.82 -23.74
N VAL A 485 -36.40 34.32 -24.56
CA VAL A 485 -36.11 33.83 -25.91
C VAL A 485 -35.86 35.01 -26.86
N ILE A 486 -34.59 35.31 -27.13
CA ILE A 486 -34.14 36.32 -28.08
C ILE A 486 -34.56 35.92 -29.51
N HIS A 487 -34.32 34.66 -29.90
CA HIS A 487 -34.71 34.12 -31.20
C HIS A 487 -35.33 32.72 -31.05
N SER A 488 -36.56 32.57 -31.56
CA SER A 488 -37.28 31.30 -31.59
C SER A 488 -37.13 30.60 -32.94
N ASP A 489 -36.89 29.28 -32.91
CA ASP A 489 -37.01 28.37 -34.06
C ASP A 489 -36.22 28.82 -35.31
N ILE A 490 -34.91 29.09 -35.14
CA ILE A 490 -33.98 29.22 -36.26
C ILE A 490 -33.78 27.83 -36.87
N ARG A 491 -34.59 27.51 -37.89
CA ARG A 491 -34.45 26.27 -38.66
C ARG A 491 -33.33 26.39 -39.67
N VAL A 492 -32.34 25.50 -39.56
CA VAL A 492 -31.28 25.32 -40.56
C VAL A 492 -31.62 24.06 -41.34
N ALA A 493 -31.87 24.20 -42.65
CA ALA A 493 -32.19 23.08 -43.51
C ALA A 493 -30.90 22.33 -43.93
N THR A 494 -30.91 21.02 -43.77
CA THR A 494 -29.88 20.10 -44.30
C THR A 494 -30.44 19.43 -45.56
N SER A 495 -29.57 19.01 -46.48
CA SER A 495 -30.02 18.32 -47.71
C SER A 495 -30.26 16.82 -47.48
N GLN A 496 -29.72 16.26 -46.39
CA GLN A 496 -30.00 14.92 -45.84
C GLN A 496 -30.05 14.97 -44.30
N PRO A 497 -30.69 14.00 -43.60
CA PRO A 497 -30.54 13.85 -42.15
C PRO A 497 -29.06 13.60 -41.81
N LEU A 498 -28.60 14.18 -40.70
CA LEU A 498 -27.19 14.09 -40.29
C LEU A 498 -26.96 12.82 -39.46
N VAL A 499 -25.85 12.13 -39.74
CA VAL A 499 -25.42 10.91 -39.01
C VAL A 499 -24.70 11.27 -37.70
N ILE A 500 -24.11 12.47 -37.63
CA ILE A 500 -23.41 13.03 -36.47
C ILE A 500 -24.01 14.41 -36.20
N ALA A 501 -24.19 14.76 -34.92
CA ALA A 501 -24.73 16.07 -34.53
C ALA A 501 -23.86 17.24 -35.05
N PRO A 502 -24.44 18.41 -35.39
CA PRO A 502 -23.67 19.61 -35.66
C PRO A 502 -22.81 20.00 -34.45
N ILE A 503 -21.54 20.30 -34.68
CA ILE A 503 -20.56 20.55 -33.61
C ILE A 503 -20.46 22.06 -33.35
N ALA A 504 -20.52 22.42 -32.07
CA ALA A 504 -20.34 23.77 -31.55
C ALA A 504 -18.84 24.16 -31.55
N HIS A 505 -18.48 25.29 -32.17
CA HIS A 505 -17.11 25.81 -32.13
C HIS A 505 -17.09 27.35 -32.19
N GLY A 506 -16.75 28.00 -31.08
CA GLY A 506 -16.80 29.47 -30.97
C GLY A 506 -18.18 30.04 -31.32
N ASN A 507 -18.25 30.97 -32.27
CA ASN A 507 -19.52 31.52 -32.79
C ASN A 507 -20.07 30.78 -34.03
N ALA A 508 -19.57 29.57 -34.31
CA ALA A 508 -19.97 28.76 -35.46
C ALA A 508 -20.48 27.38 -35.04
N LEU A 509 -21.39 26.86 -35.87
CA LEU A 509 -21.90 25.49 -35.80
C LEU A 509 -21.49 24.77 -37.08
N VAL A 510 -20.72 23.68 -36.99
CA VAL A 510 -20.06 23.02 -38.14
C VAL A 510 -20.55 21.58 -38.30
N TRP A 511 -20.79 21.15 -39.54
CA TRP A 511 -21.16 19.75 -39.84
C TRP A 511 -20.63 19.28 -41.21
N LYS A 512 -20.40 17.97 -41.33
CA LYS A 512 -20.06 17.30 -42.60
C LYS A 512 -21.35 16.88 -43.32
N GLU A 513 -21.41 17.09 -44.62
CA GLU A 513 -22.47 16.57 -45.49
C GLU A 513 -21.85 16.05 -46.80
N LYS A 514 -21.55 14.74 -46.84
CA LYS A 514 -20.76 14.07 -47.89
C LYS A 514 -19.38 14.75 -48.09
N ASP A 515 -19.12 15.29 -49.27
CA ASP A 515 -17.89 15.97 -49.68
C ASP A 515 -17.87 17.46 -49.30
N LEU A 516 -18.89 17.95 -48.57
CA LEU A 516 -18.98 19.34 -48.11
C LEU A 516 -18.80 19.42 -46.59
N ILE A 517 -17.96 20.36 -46.13
CA ILE A 517 -18.07 20.92 -44.78
C ILE A 517 -19.00 22.14 -44.88
N LYS A 518 -20.03 22.17 -44.05
CA LYS A 518 -20.98 23.28 -43.93
C LYS A 518 -20.88 23.90 -42.55
N TRP A 519 -21.09 25.20 -42.45
CA TRP A 519 -21.19 25.88 -41.17
C TRP A 519 -22.20 27.01 -41.17
N ASN A 520 -22.75 27.29 -40.00
CA ASN A 520 -23.67 28.39 -39.74
C ASN A 520 -23.08 29.26 -38.62
N ILE A 521 -22.98 30.57 -38.86
CA ILE A 521 -22.63 31.52 -37.79
C ILE A 521 -23.89 31.70 -36.93
N LEU A 522 -23.75 31.50 -35.62
CA LEU A 522 -24.88 31.48 -34.69
C LEU A 522 -25.64 32.82 -34.70
N GLY A 523 -26.96 32.73 -34.49
CA GLY A 523 -27.89 33.86 -34.69
C GLY A 523 -28.19 34.21 -36.17
N THR A 524 -27.46 33.66 -37.15
CA THR A 524 -27.72 33.92 -38.58
C THR A 524 -28.48 32.79 -39.27
N LYS A 525 -29.21 33.08 -40.35
CA LYS A 525 -29.85 32.07 -41.23
C LYS A 525 -28.99 31.68 -42.45
N LYS A 526 -27.70 32.06 -42.48
CA LYS A 526 -26.81 31.77 -43.61
C LYS A 526 -25.99 30.52 -43.33
N VAL A 527 -26.00 29.60 -44.29
CA VAL A 527 -25.11 28.43 -44.30
C VAL A 527 -24.00 28.69 -45.30
N HIS A 528 -22.76 28.63 -44.81
CA HIS A 528 -21.55 28.64 -45.60
C HIS A 528 -21.13 27.20 -45.90
N GLN A 529 -20.42 26.96 -47.01
CA GLN A 529 -19.99 25.62 -47.41
C GLN A 529 -18.68 25.64 -48.19
N VAL A 530 -17.87 24.59 -48.01
CA VAL A 530 -16.62 24.34 -48.75
C VAL A 530 -16.50 22.84 -49.06
N ALA A 531 -15.94 22.48 -50.21
CA ALA A 531 -15.73 21.08 -50.59
C ALA A 531 -14.39 20.57 -50.06
N LEU A 532 -14.34 19.35 -49.50
CA LEU A 532 -13.11 18.73 -49.00
C LEU A 532 -12.04 18.70 -50.09
N LYS A 533 -12.40 18.31 -51.32
CA LYS A 533 -11.45 18.22 -52.46
C LYS A 533 -10.82 19.56 -52.85
N THR A 534 -11.47 20.69 -52.54
CA THR A 534 -10.89 22.04 -52.75
C THR A 534 -10.04 22.47 -51.56
N LEU A 535 -10.38 22.04 -50.35
CA LEU A 535 -9.68 22.35 -49.10
C LEU A 535 -8.38 21.53 -48.93
N LEU A 536 -8.40 20.27 -49.38
CA LEU A 536 -7.34 19.26 -49.23
C LEU A 536 -6.50 19.06 -50.51
N GLY A 537 -6.72 19.87 -51.55
CA GLY A 537 -6.09 19.72 -52.88
C GLY A 537 -4.58 19.99 -52.93
N SER A 538 -3.92 20.15 -51.78
CA SER A 538 -2.49 20.47 -51.63
C SER A 538 -1.72 19.48 -50.73
N SER A 539 -2.41 18.53 -50.08
CA SER A 539 -1.83 17.58 -49.10
C SER A 539 -1.65 16.17 -49.72
N PRO A 540 -0.41 15.63 -49.82
CA PRO A 540 -0.15 14.37 -50.51
C PRO A 540 -0.54 13.11 -49.71
N ALA A 541 -0.80 13.21 -48.41
CA ALA A 541 -1.18 12.06 -47.58
C ALA A 541 -2.59 11.50 -47.89
N LEU A 542 -3.44 12.30 -48.55
CA LEU A 542 -4.91 12.10 -48.56
C LEU A 542 -5.48 11.48 -49.84
N THR A 543 -4.68 11.28 -50.90
CA THR A 543 -5.18 10.76 -52.19
C THR A 543 -5.63 9.29 -52.16
N ASN A 544 -5.33 8.56 -51.08
CA ASN A 544 -5.62 7.13 -50.95
C ASN A 544 -6.69 6.83 -49.88
N ALA A 545 -7.29 7.85 -49.25
CA ALA A 545 -8.25 7.67 -48.17
C ALA A 545 -9.69 7.54 -48.67
N LEU A 546 -10.48 6.67 -48.02
CA LEU A 546 -11.86 6.39 -48.37
C LEU A 546 -12.75 7.63 -48.09
N GLU A 547 -13.36 8.20 -49.15
CA GLU A 547 -14.11 9.46 -49.08
C GLU A 547 -15.27 9.45 -48.05
N GLU A 548 -15.80 8.28 -47.73
CA GLU A 548 -16.90 8.12 -46.78
C GLU A 548 -16.47 8.21 -45.31
N HIS A 549 -15.21 7.93 -44.97
CA HIS A 549 -14.74 7.71 -43.58
C HIS A 549 -14.10 8.92 -42.88
N TYR A 550 -14.29 10.13 -43.42
CA TYR A 550 -13.93 11.37 -42.71
C TYR A 550 -14.94 11.73 -41.60
N GLN A 551 -14.44 12.06 -40.41
CA GLN A 551 -15.20 12.58 -39.26
C GLN A 551 -14.63 13.95 -38.84
N LEU A 552 -15.50 14.85 -38.38
CA LEU A 552 -15.09 16.11 -37.76
C LEU A 552 -14.92 15.89 -36.25
N ALA A 553 -13.86 16.46 -35.68
CA ALA A 553 -13.60 16.44 -34.24
C ALA A 553 -13.15 17.83 -33.78
N THR A 554 -13.70 18.30 -32.68
CA THR A 554 -13.27 19.55 -32.02
C THR A 554 -12.56 19.25 -30.71
N THR A 555 -11.82 20.22 -30.21
CA THR A 555 -11.56 20.35 -28.77
C THR A 555 -12.89 20.40 -28.01
N GLY A 556 -12.93 19.79 -26.82
CA GLY A 556 -14.15 19.70 -25.98
C GLY A 556 -14.50 20.99 -25.22
N THR A 557 -14.06 22.16 -25.70
CA THR A 557 -14.11 23.43 -24.98
C THR A 557 -14.60 24.55 -25.87
N SER A 558 -15.55 25.36 -25.38
CA SER A 558 -16.02 26.58 -26.06
C SER A 558 -14.92 27.62 -26.26
N ASP A 559 -13.92 27.62 -25.39
CA ASP A 559 -12.99 28.73 -25.18
C ASP A 559 -11.62 28.51 -25.88
N SER A 560 -11.47 27.40 -26.61
CA SER A 560 -10.33 27.17 -27.50
C SER A 560 -10.51 27.94 -28.82
N GLY A 561 -9.44 28.59 -29.30
CA GLY A 561 -9.48 29.50 -30.46
C GLY A 561 -9.77 28.82 -31.83
N ASP A 562 -9.66 29.62 -32.91
CA ASP A 562 -10.20 29.40 -34.27
C ASP A 562 -9.95 28.05 -34.99
N VAL A 563 -9.23 27.07 -34.42
CA VAL A 563 -8.79 25.83 -35.08
C VAL A 563 -9.55 24.59 -34.61
N PHE A 564 -9.94 23.74 -35.57
CA PHE A 564 -10.65 22.47 -35.39
C PHE A 564 -10.03 21.38 -36.27
N PHE A 565 -10.37 20.11 -36.01
CA PHE A 565 -9.70 18.97 -36.65
C PHE A 565 -10.63 18.18 -37.57
N LEU A 566 -10.07 17.78 -38.73
CA LEU A 566 -10.68 16.81 -39.63
C LEU A 566 -9.87 15.51 -39.56
N GLN A 567 -10.54 14.44 -39.17
CA GLN A 567 -10.01 13.08 -39.08
C GLN A 567 -10.47 12.27 -40.29
N GLY A 568 -9.59 11.50 -40.91
CA GLY A 568 -9.95 10.56 -41.99
C GLY A 568 -9.43 9.17 -41.70
N LYS A 569 -10.32 8.20 -41.45
CA LYS A 569 -9.90 6.80 -41.24
C LYS A 569 -9.57 6.12 -42.58
N MET A 570 -8.47 5.39 -42.59
CA MET A 570 -8.01 4.51 -43.66
C MET A 570 -7.91 3.07 -43.15
N GLU A 571 -8.25 2.16 -44.04
CA GLU A 571 -8.06 0.72 -43.90
C GLU A 571 -6.70 0.33 -44.51
N ALA A 572 -5.91 -0.47 -43.78
CA ALA A 572 -4.64 -1.00 -44.24
C ALA A 572 -4.53 -2.47 -43.80
N GLU A 573 -4.19 -3.35 -44.73
CA GLU A 573 -4.02 -4.81 -44.49
C GLU A 573 -5.23 -5.53 -43.84
N GLY A 574 -6.41 -4.92 -43.92
CA GLY A 574 -7.67 -5.43 -43.34
C GLY A 574 -8.05 -4.83 -41.99
N GLU A 575 -7.27 -3.88 -41.47
CA GLU A 575 -7.48 -3.25 -40.16
C GLU A 575 -7.57 -1.71 -40.31
N ILE A 576 -8.50 -1.06 -39.60
CA ILE A 576 -8.80 0.38 -39.75
C ILE A 576 -7.89 1.22 -38.83
N VAL A 577 -6.59 1.23 -39.13
CA VAL A 577 -5.51 1.62 -38.20
C VAL A 577 -4.92 3.01 -38.44
N VAL A 578 -5.19 3.64 -39.59
CA VAL A 578 -4.60 4.93 -39.94
C VAL A 578 -5.65 6.05 -39.89
N ALA A 579 -5.45 7.05 -39.04
CA ALA A 579 -6.24 8.29 -39.07
C ALA A 579 -5.38 9.45 -39.58
N ILE A 580 -5.62 9.90 -40.81
CA ILE A 580 -4.98 11.13 -41.31
C ILE A 580 -5.59 12.31 -40.57
N ASN A 581 -4.75 13.24 -40.12
CA ASN A 581 -5.19 14.38 -39.34
C ASN A 581 -4.80 15.73 -39.93
N VAL A 582 -5.83 16.51 -40.22
CA VAL A 582 -5.75 17.82 -40.84
C VAL A 582 -6.27 18.85 -39.85
N VAL A 583 -5.48 19.90 -39.60
CA VAL A 583 -5.87 21.02 -38.74
C VAL A 583 -6.33 22.19 -39.61
N LEU A 584 -7.57 22.58 -39.37
CA LEU A 584 -8.30 23.60 -40.12
C LEU A 584 -8.58 24.77 -39.19
N ALA A 585 -8.67 25.98 -39.72
CA ALA A 585 -9.12 27.14 -38.95
C ALA A 585 -10.06 28.02 -39.76
N PHE A 586 -10.89 28.81 -39.07
CA PHE A 586 -11.60 29.89 -39.74
C PHE A 586 -10.64 30.97 -40.21
N SER A 587 -10.94 31.62 -41.34
CA SER A 587 -10.29 32.87 -41.70
C SER A 587 -10.73 33.99 -40.74
N SER A 588 -9.94 35.05 -40.59
CA SER A 588 -10.18 36.14 -39.63
C SER A 588 -11.46 36.96 -39.89
N ASP A 589 -12.18 36.67 -40.97
CA ASP A 589 -13.46 37.27 -41.31
C ASP A 589 -14.68 36.33 -41.12
N GLY A 590 -14.44 35.07 -40.72
CA GLY A 590 -15.43 34.01 -40.50
C GLY A 590 -16.06 33.40 -41.76
N LYS A 591 -15.68 33.82 -42.97
CA LYS A 591 -16.40 33.47 -44.22
C LYS A 591 -15.79 32.31 -45.00
N SER A 592 -14.56 31.90 -44.70
CA SER A 592 -13.90 30.73 -45.25
C SER A 592 -13.19 29.90 -44.18
N ILE A 593 -12.97 28.63 -44.48
CA ILE A 593 -12.11 27.70 -43.71
C ILE A 593 -10.78 27.58 -44.47
N GLU A 594 -9.68 27.56 -43.73
CA GLU A 594 -8.31 27.49 -44.23
C GLU A 594 -7.61 26.23 -43.71
N LEU A 595 -6.78 25.61 -44.55
CA LEU A 595 -5.86 24.56 -44.14
C LEU A 595 -4.66 25.19 -43.42
N VAL A 596 -4.50 24.92 -42.12
CA VAL A 596 -3.37 25.43 -41.33
C VAL A 596 -2.21 24.45 -41.33
N LYS A 597 -2.50 23.14 -41.16
CA LYS A 597 -1.45 22.11 -41.15
C LYS A 597 -1.99 20.73 -41.53
N ASP A 598 -1.23 20.01 -42.34
CA ASP A 598 -1.30 18.55 -42.48
C ASP A 598 -0.33 17.93 -41.46
N LEU A 599 -0.84 17.10 -40.54
CA LEU A 599 -0.05 16.35 -39.56
C LEU A 599 0.30 14.94 -40.05
N GLY A 600 -0.15 14.59 -41.26
CA GLY A 600 0.10 13.30 -41.91
C GLY A 600 -0.63 12.14 -41.26
N ILE A 601 -0.01 10.97 -41.40
CA ILE A 601 -0.43 9.71 -40.79
C ILE A 601 0.21 9.61 -39.40
N GLN A 602 -0.62 9.40 -38.38
CA GLN A 602 -0.21 8.92 -37.05
C GLN A 602 -1.20 7.80 -36.64
N LYS A 603 -0.82 6.90 -35.73
CA LYS A 603 -1.62 5.70 -35.43
C LYS A 603 -2.82 6.02 -34.53
N SER A 604 -2.58 6.77 -33.45
CA SER A 604 -3.58 7.19 -32.47
C SER A 604 -3.34 8.62 -32.01
N PHE A 605 -4.38 9.26 -31.47
CA PHE A 605 -4.40 10.69 -31.18
C PHE A 605 -5.25 11.00 -29.95
N GLY A 606 -4.64 11.59 -28.93
CA GLY A 606 -5.37 12.26 -27.86
C GLY A 606 -5.81 13.67 -28.28
N VAL A 607 -7.04 14.04 -27.91
CA VAL A 607 -7.42 15.46 -27.83
C VAL A 607 -6.83 16.01 -26.54
N ALA A 608 -6.11 17.14 -26.60
CA ALA A 608 -5.64 17.82 -25.40
C ALA A 608 -6.43 19.11 -25.14
N VAL A 609 -6.81 19.31 -23.88
CA VAL A 609 -7.62 20.46 -23.44
C VAL A 609 -6.81 21.75 -23.48
N SER A 610 -7.42 22.84 -23.95
CA SER A 610 -6.78 24.15 -24.08
C SER A 610 -6.56 24.82 -22.73
N THR A 611 -5.30 25.15 -22.41
CA THR A 611 -4.95 26.13 -21.38
C THR A 611 -4.37 27.39 -22.01
N ASN A 612 -4.82 28.56 -21.56
CA ASN A 612 -4.33 29.87 -22.01
C ASN A 612 -4.44 30.12 -23.54
N GLY A 613 -5.51 29.63 -24.16
CA GLY A 613 -5.83 29.89 -25.58
C GLY A 613 -4.98 29.13 -26.60
N LYS A 614 -4.15 28.17 -26.15
CA LYS A 614 -3.37 27.28 -27.02
C LYS A 614 -4.10 25.95 -27.16
N VAL A 615 -4.23 25.47 -28.40
CA VAL A 615 -4.73 24.12 -28.69
C VAL A 615 -3.54 23.19 -28.79
N VAL A 616 -3.51 22.14 -27.98
CA VAL A 616 -2.47 21.11 -28.06
C VAL A 616 -3.09 19.82 -28.58
N ARG A 617 -2.26 19.01 -29.25
CA ARG A 617 -2.62 17.68 -29.70
C ARG A 617 -1.47 16.72 -29.46
N ILE A 618 -1.79 15.49 -29.12
CA ILE A 618 -0.82 14.45 -28.78
C ILE A 618 -1.12 13.22 -29.64
N GLY A 619 -0.12 12.63 -30.28
CA GLY A 619 -0.35 11.47 -31.17
C GLY A 619 0.83 10.55 -31.37
N ALA A 620 0.55 9.27 -31.59
CA ALA A 620 1.54 8.21 -31.75
C ALA A 620 2.08 8.20 -33.18
N LYS A 621 3.21 8.88 -33.39
CA LYS A 621 3.85 9.04 -34.70
C LYS A 621 4.61 7.78 -35.12
N THR A 622 5.22 7.07 -34.17
CA THR A 622 5.82 5.74 -34.37
C THR A 622 5.55 4.85 -33.16
N PRO A 623 5.77 3.53 -33.22
CA PRO A 623 5.61 2.65 -32.05
C PRO A 623 6.44 3.07 -30.82
N SER A 624 7.55 3.80 -31.03
CA SER A 624 8.46 4.29 -29.98
C SER A 624 8.56 5.83 -29.89
N SER A 625 7.69 6.58 -30.58
CA SER A 625 7.64 8.04 -30.44
C SER A 625 6.24 8.65 -30.49
N LEU A 626 6.05 9.62 -29.61
CA LEU A 626 4.84 10.41 -29.40
C LEU A 626 5.13 11.86 -29.79
N ALA A 627 4.27 12.46 -30.61
CA ALA A 627 4.37 13.84 -31.06
C ALA A 627 3.42 14.72 -30.24
N VAL A 628 3.93 15.87 -29.77
CA VAL A 628 3.15 16.93 -29.14
C VAL A 628 3.12 18.13 -30.09
N ASP A 629 1.96 18.36 -30.69
CA ASP A 629 1.70 19.45 -31.64
C ASP A 629 0.92 20.56 -30.94
N THR A 630 1.57 21.69 -30.69
CA THR A 630 0.99 22.89 -30.05
C THR A 630 0.69 23.96 -31.10
N PHE A 631 -0.53 24.49 -31.06
CA PHE A 631 -1.05 25.55 -31.91
C PHE A 631 -1.45 26.77 -31.08
N ASP A 632 -0.91 27.93 -31.43
CA ASP A 632 -1.29 29.21 -30.82
C ASP A 632 -2.50 29.84 -31.54
N SER A 633 -3.21 30.72 -30.83
CA SER A 633 -4.21 31.66 -31.34
C SER A 633 -3.81 32.35 -32.65
N ALA A 634 -2.52 32.64 -32.84
CA ALA A 634 -1.94 33.22 -34.05
C ALA A 634 -1.76 32.23 -35.23
N LYS A 635 -2.39 31.04 -35.18
CA LYS A 635 -2.22 29.89 -36.11
C LYS A 635 -0.78 29.36 -36.19
N ALA A 636 0.09 29.71 -35.24
CA ALA A 636 1.48 29.27 -35.20
C ALA A 636 1.56 27.81 -34.72
N HIS A 637 2.26 26.94 -35.47
CA HIS A 637 2.47 25.53 -35.14
C HIS A 637 3.88 25.29 -34.59
N THR A 638 3.95 24.58 -33.46
CA THR A 638 5.18 24.00 -32.90
C THR A 638 4.96 22.51 -32.67
N SER A 639 5.95 21.69 -32.99
CA SER A 639 5.89 20.22 -32.90
C SER A 639 7.13 19.71 -32.16
N GLN A 640 6.94 18.79 -31.23
CA GLN A 640 8.00 18.16 -30.46
C GLN A 640 7.82 16.64 -30.44
N GLU A 641 8.90 15.88 -30.53
CA GLU A 641 8.88 14.41 -30.45
C GLU A 641 9.46 13.93 -29.12
N ILE A 642 8.80 12.95 -28.54
CA ILE A 642 9.09 12.33 -27.24
C ILE A 642 9.32 10.85 -27.47
N SER A 643 10.41 10.30 -26.93
CA SER A 643 10.68 8.85 -26.94
C SER A 643 9.73 8.17 -25.96
N PHE A 644 8.80 7.36 -26.47
CA PHE A 644 7.70 6.80 -25.68
C PHE A 644 7.20 5.50 -26.31
N ASP A 645 7.16 4.41 -25.54
CA ASP A 645 6.80 3.08 -26.04
C ASP A 645 5.27 2.87 -26.06
N ASN A 646 4.66 3.25 -27.19
CA ASN A 646 3.23 3.03 -27.45
C ASN A 646 2.86 1.54 -27.52
N THR A 647 3.83 0.61 -27.66
CA THR A 647 3.53 -0.84 -27.70
C THR A 647 3.23 -1.41 -26.32
N LEU A 648 3.77 -0.80 -25.26
CA LEU A 648 3.57 -1.22 -23.86
C LEU A 648 2.61 -0.30 -23.11
N ALA A 649 2.48 0.96 -23.53
CA ALA A 649 1.50 1.91 -23.00
C ALA A 649 0.12 1.84 -23.68
N GLY A 650 0.05 1.42 -24.95
CA GLY A 650 -1.15 1.48 -25.78
C GLY A 650 -1.39 2.82 -26.44
N ASP A 651 -2.51 2.91 -27.17
CA ASP A 651 -2.89 4.07 -27.97
C ASP A 651 -3.36 5.25 -27.10
N ILE A 652 -3.15 6.49 -27.55
CA ILE A 652 -3.43 7.70 -26.76
C ILE A 652 -4.91 8.08 -26.89
N GLU A 653 -5.60 8.32 -25.77
CA GLU A 653 -7.02 8.71 -25.76
C GLU A 653 -7.25 10.18 -25.36
N THR A 654 -6.68 10.63 -24.24
CA THR A 654 -6.87 12.00 -23.74
C THR A 654 -5.54 12.62 -23.30
N GLY A 655 -5.45 13.95 -23.45
CA GLY A 655 -4.35 14.74 -22.92
C GLY A 655 -4.84 15.97 -22.17
N LEU A 656 -4.00 16.49 -21.30
CA LEU A 656 -4.21 17.76 -20.62
C LEU A 656 -2.88 18.50 -20.51
N THR A 657 -2.81 19.71 -21.04
CA THR A 657 -1.62 20.55 -20.84
C THR A 657 -1.80 21.47 -19.64
N LEU A 658 -0.76 21.57 -18.84
CA LEU A 658 -0.57 22.54 -17.78
C LEU A 658 0.38 23.64 -18.31
N ALA A 659 0.67 24.66 -17.50
CA ALA A 659 1.54 25.76 -17.92
C ALA A 659 2.99 25.36 -18.29
N SER A 660 3.47 24.20 -17.81
CA SER A 660 4.82 23.67 -18.08
C SER A 660 4.92 22.14 -18.09
N GLN A 661 3.80 21.43 -18.15
CA GLN A 661 3.72 19.97 -18.08
C GLN A 661 2.58 19.45 -18.97
N VAL A 662 2.62 18.17 -19.32
CA VAL A 662 1.61 17.51 -20.15
C VAL A 662 1.24 16.17 -19.54
N LEU A 663 -0.02 16.01 -19.14
CA LEU A 663 -0.60 14.72 -18.75
C LEU A 663 -1.08 13.99 -20.01
N VAL A 664 -0.75 12.69 -20.10
CA VAL A 664 -1.18 11.79 -21.17
C VAL A 664 -1.88 10.58 -20.57
N SER A 665 -3.05 10.23 -21.09
CA SER A 665 -3.80 9.01 -20.77
C SER A 665 -3.87 8.09 -21.99
N THR A 666 -3.63 6.79 -21.77
CA THR A 666 -3.70 5.77 -22.84
C THR A 666 -4.87 4.80 -22.66
N SER A 667 -5.24 4.13 -23.76
CA SER A 667 -6.34 3.17 -23.82
C SER A 667 -6.18 1.96 -22.92
N SER A 668 -4.95 1.60 -22.55
CA SER A 668 -4.71 0.53 -21.56
C SER A 668 -4.98 0.96 -20.11
N GLY A 669 -5.12 2.27 -19.84
CA GLY A 669 -5.28 2.82 -18.50
C GLY A 669 -3.98 3.34 -17.85
N SER A 670 -2.91 3.61 -18.61
CA SER A 670 -1.74 4.30 -18.05
C SER A 670 -1.89 5.82 -18.05
N LEU A 671 -1.34 6.45 -17.01
CA LEU A 671 -1.19 7.90 -16.88
C LEU A 671 0.30 8.28 -16.83
N TYR A 672 0.67 9.34 -17.55
CA TYR A 672 2.03 9.86 -17.62
C TYR A 672 2.03 11.38 -17.49
N MET A 673 2.81 11.93 -16.56
CA MET A 673 3.10 13.37 -16.53
C MET A 673 4.47 13.64 -17.16
N LEU A 674 4.49 14.48 -18.18
CA LEU A 674 5.67 14.87 -18.94
C LEU A 674 6.04 16.32 -18.60
N ASP A 675 7.31 16.60 -18.36
CA ASP A 675 7.83 17.97 -18.23
C ASP A 675 8.12 18.59 -19.61
N ASN A 676 8.23 19.92 -19.67
CA ASN A 676 8.70 20.68 -20.83
C ASN A 676 10.03 20.18 -21.45
N ASN A 677 10.86 19.44 -20.70
CA ASN A 677 12.09 18.81 -21.19
C ASN A 677 11.88 17.40 -21.78
N ASN A 678 10.63 16.99 -22.04
CA ASN A 678 10.23 15.69 -22.59
C ASN A 678 10.65 14.48 -21.71
N THR A 679 10.77 14.69 -20.40
CA THR A 679 11.05 13.64 -19.41
C THR A 679 9.77 13.27 -18.65
N ILE A 680 9.60 11.98 -18.35
CA ILE A 680 8.53 11.49 -17.46
C ILE A 680 8.85 11.95 -16.03
N VAL A 681 7.99 12.79 -15.46
CA VAL A 681 8.05 13.24 -14.06
C VAL A 681 7.56 12.12 -13.14
N TRP A 682 6.40 11.56 -13.47
CA TRP A 682 5.81 10.38 -12.84
C TRP A 682 4.96 9.59 -13.83
N SER A 683 4.71 8.33 -13.50
CA SER A 683 3.79 7.45 -14.24
C SER A 683 2.95 6.64 -13.26
N ARG A 684 1.67 6.42 -13.57
CA ARG A 684 0.73 5.61 -12.79
C ARG A 684 0.04 4.60 -13.69
N GLU A 685 -0.18 3.40 -13.17
CA GLU A 685 -0.73 2.27 -13.94
C GLU A 685 -2.16 1.93 -13.50
N GLU A 686 -3.10 2.83 -13.79
CA GLU A 686 -4.52 2.72 -13.40
C GLU A 686 -5.26 1.54 -14.07
N ALA A 687 -4.61 0.84 -15.00
CA ALA A 687 -5.02 -0.47 -15.50
C ALA A 687 -5.28 -1.49 -14.37
N LEU A 688 -4.56 -1.38 -13.24
CA LEU A 688 -4.73 -2.28 -12.10
C LEU A 688 -6.10 -2.15 -11.40
N ALA A 689 -6.79 -1.01 -11.52
CA ALA A 689 -8.19 -0.86 -11.11
C ALA A 689 -9.19 -1.64 -12.00
N HIS A 690 -8.70 -2.24 -13.09
CA HIS A 690 -9.45 -3.09 -14.02
C HIS A 690 -8.92 -4.52 -14.03
N THR A 691 -8.25 -4.95 -12.94
CA THR A 691 -7.79 -6.34 -12.75
C THR A 691 -8.97 -7.30 -12.71
N THR A 692 -8.95 -8.32 -13.57
CA THR A 692 -9.98 -9.38 -13.67
C THR A 692 -9.55 -10.67 -12.99
N ALA A 693 -8.26 -11.00 -13.01
CA ALA A 693 -7.69 -12.11 -12.26
C ALA A 693 -6.24 -11.81 -11.84
N THR A 694 -5.85 -12.30 -10.67
CA THR A 694 -4.46 -12.31 -10.20
C THR A 694 -4.08 -13.70 -9.69
N GLU A 695 -2.87 -14.14 -9.98
CA GLU A 695 -2.28 -15.37 -9.44
C GLU A 695 -0.98 -15.12 -8.67
N PHE A 696 -0.71 -15.99 -7.69
CA PHE A 696 0.52 -15.94 -6.88
C PHE A 696 1.59 -16.89 -7.44
N LEU A 697 2.73 -16.34 -7.86
CA LEU A 697 3.88 -17.11 -8.34
C LEU A 697 5.01 -17.16 -7.31
N ASP A 698 5.42 -18.36 -6.91
CA ASP A 698 6.66 -18.58 -6.15
C ASP A 698 7.90 -18.23 -6.99
N LEU A 699 8.77 -17.40 -6.41
CA LEU A 699 10.05 -17.01 -7.03
C LEU A 699 11.10 -18.13 -6.94
N PRO A 700 12.07 -18.21 -7.87
CA PRO A 700 13.18 -19.16 -7.80
C PRO A 700 14.09 -18.86 -6.59
N GLU A 701 14.70 -19.89 -6.02
CA GLU A 701 15.61 -19.72 -4.88
C GLU A 701 16.92 -19.06 -5.31
N LYS A 702 17.51 -18.24 -4.42
CA LYS A 702 18.77 -17.53 -4.71
C LYS A 702 19.91 -18.49 -5.09
N GLN A 703 19.90 -19.72 -4.56
CA GLN A 703 20.90 -20.74 -4.87
C GLN A 703 20.79 -21.26 -6.32
N MET A 704 19.59 -21.29 -6.93
CA MET A 704 19.42 -21.66 -8.34
C MET A 704 20.28 -20.79 -9.25
N TRP A 705 20.29 -19.48 -9.02
CA TRP A 705 21.09 -18.51 -9.79
C TRP A 705 22.61 -18.69 -9.66
N THR A 706 23.08 -19.45 -8.66
CA THR A 706 24.51 -19.72 -8.41
C THR A 706 24.91 -21.18 -8.68
N GLN A 707 23.95 -22.08 -8.87
CA GLN A 707 24.19 -23.52 -9.08
C GLN A 707 23.94 -23.96 -10.53
N VAL A 708 23.58 -23.04 -11.44
CA VAL A 708 23.40 -23.32 -12.88
C VAL A 708 24.63 -23.99 -13.50
N ASP A 709 25.83 -23.59 -13.05
CA ASP A 709 27.12 -24.04 -13.60
C ASP A 709 27.62 -25.39 -13.03
N GLU A 710 26.99 -25.97 -12.00
CA GLU A 710 27.42 -27.26 -11.42
C GLU A 710 26.37 -28.37 -11.60
N ASP A 711 26.61 -29.20 -12.61
CA ASP A 711 25.80 -30.28 -13.22
C ASP A 711 25.10 -31.35 -12.33
N GLU A 712 24.91 -31.18 -11.02
CA GLU A 712 24.18 -32.19 -10.21
C GLU A 712 22.73 -32.40 -10.69
N VAL A 713 22.08 -31.31 -11.10
CA VAL A 713 20.67 -31.32 -11.49
C VAL A 713 20.48 -31.62 -12.99
N THR A 714 21.42 -31.26 -13.86
CA THR A 714 21.23 -31.22 -15.34
C THR A 714 20.86 -32.56 -15.97
N ALA A 715 21.42 -33.68 -15.50
CA ALA A 715 21.13 -35.03 -15.99
C ALA A 715 19.64 -35.44 -15.88
N SER A 716 19.21 -36.42 -16.69
CA SER A 716 17.91 -37.08 -16.52
C SER A 716 17.93 -38.03 -15.31
N VAL A 717 16.75 -38.33 -14.76
CA VAL A 717 16.59 -39.22 -13.61
C VAL A 717 17.21 -40.60 -13.88
N ASP A 718 17.04 -41.15 -15.09
CA ASP A 718 17.68 -42.41 -15.51
C ASP A 718 19.21 -42.31 -15.54
N HIS A 719 19.76 -41.22 -16.10
CA HIS A 719 21.21 -40.99 -16.10
C HIS A 719 21.77 -40.87 -14.69
N GLN A 720 21.06 -40.22 -13.77
CA GLN A 720 21.43 -40.23 -12.35
C GLN A 720 21.38 -41.65 -11.78
N HIS A 721 20.30 -42.42 -11.98
CA HIS A 721 20.18 -43.80 -11.48
C HIS A 721 21.26 -44.76 -12.00
N HIS A 722 21.79 -44.54 -13.21
CA HIS A 722 22.88 -45.33 -13.76
C HIS A 722 24.30 -44.90 -13.32
N GLN A 723 24.46 -43.74 -12.67
CA GLN A 723 25.76 -43.32 -12.10
C GLN A 723 26.10 -44.05 -10.80
N SER A 724 27.38 -44.44 -10.65
CA SER A 724 27.84 -45.16 -9.46
C SER A 724 27.87 -44.28 -8.20
N PRO A 725 27.62 -44.84 -7.00
CA PRO A 725 27.59 -44.07 -5.75
C PRO A 725 28.89 -43.30 -5.44
N LEU A 726 30.04 -43.82 -5.87
CA LEU A 726 31.34 -43.14 -5.68
C LEU A 726 31.45 -41.86 -6.52
N VAL A 727 30.95 -41.84 -7.74
CA VAL A 727 30.94 -40.62 -8.58
C VAL A 727 30.05 -39.56 -7.93
N ARG A 728 28.86 -39.93 -7.47
CA ARG A 728 27.98 -39.03 -6.71
C ARG A 728 28.65 -38.48 -5.45
N TYR A 729 29.33 -39.32 -4.67
CA TYR A 729 30.01 -38.90 -3.44
C TYR A 729 31.18 -37.93 -3.71
N ILE A 730 32.02 -38.23 -4.70
CA ILE A 730 33.14 -37.35 -5.09
C ILE A 730 32.60 -36.00 -5.57
N ARG A 731 31.52 -36.01 -6.35
CA ARG A 731 30.84 -34.79 -6.84
C ARG A 731 30.31 -33.92 -5.70
N ARG A 732 29.63 -34.53 -4.73
CA ARG A 732 29.14 -33.84 -3.52
C ARG A 732 30.28 -33.29 -2.66
N LEU A 733 31.43 -33.96 -2.63
CA LEU A 733 32.63 -33.44 -1.97
C LEU A 733 33.17 -32.21 -2.69
N THR A 734 33.18 -32.21 -4.04
CA THR A 734 33.61 -31.04 -4.82
C THR A 734 32.67 -29.85 -4.70
N THR A 735 31.34 -30.04 -4.76
CA THR A 735 30.37 -28.94 -4.60
C THR A 735 30.54 -28.28 -3.22
N HIS A 736 30.61 -29.06 -2.14
CA HIS A 736 30.87 -28.52 -0.79
C HIS A 736 32.22 -27.82 -0.64
N LEU A 737 33.27 -28.24 -1.37
CA LEU A 737 34.56 -27.54 -1.40
C LEU A 737 34.52 -26.22 -2.19
N VAL A 738 33.63 -26.11 -3.18
CA VAL A 738 33.36 -24.85 -3.90
C VAL A 738 32.51 -23.91 -3.04
N GLU A 739 31.43 -24.41 -2.42
CA GLU A 739 30.60 -23.66 -1.46
C GLU A 739 31.44 -23.10 -0.29
N MET A 740 32.42 -23.86 0.21
CA MET A 740 33.32 -23.45 1.29
C MET A 740 34.15 -22.19 0.95
N GLN A 741 34.34 -21.86 -0.33
CA GLN A 741 35.03 -20.61 -0.73
C GLN A 741 34.21 -19.35 -0.35
N ASN A 742 32.89 -19.47 -0.27
CA ASN A 742 32.00 -18.38 0.15
C ASN A 742 31.85 -18.27 1.68
N LEU A 743 32.36 -19.24 2.44
CA LEU A 743 32.24 -19.29 3.90
C LEU A 743 32.80 -18.04 4.63
N PRO A 744 33.91 -17.39 4.21
CA PRO A 744 34.36 -16.15 4.83
C PRO A 744 33.35 -15.00 4.67
N ASN A 745 32.76 -14.84 3.48
CA ASN A 745 31.73 -13.84 3.23
C ASN A 745 30.46 -14.15 4.03
N TRP A 746 30.05 -15.43 4.07
CA TRP A 746 28.92 -15.88 4.87
C TRP A 746 29.11 -15.59 6.37
N LEU A 747 30.30 -15.86 6.93
CA LEU A 747 30.61 -15.54 8.33
C LEU A 747 30.51 -14.02 8.59
N VAL A 748 31.09 -13.20 7.72
CA VAL A 748 31.07 -11.73 7.84
C VAL A 748 29.63 -11.21 7.84
N HIS A 749 28.80 -11.66 6.89
CA HIS A 749 27.36 -11.32 6.89
C HIS A 749 26.65 -11.83 8.14
N HIS A 750 26.76 -13.12 8.47
CA HIS A 750 26.01 -13.73 9.56
C HIS A 750 26.30 -13.09 10.93
N PHE A 751 27.56 -12.74 11.22
CA PHE A 751 27.92 -12.10 12.49
C PHE A 751 27.66 -10.58 12.52
N ILE A 752 27.66 -9.87 11.39
CA ILE A 752 27.28 -8.45 11.34
C ILE A 752 25.75 -8.29 11.37
N ASP A 753 25.03 -9.10 10.59
CA ASP A 753 23.57 -9.03 10.48
C ASP A 753 22.85 -9.67 11.68
N MET A 754 23.54 -10.43 12.54
CA MET A 754 23.01 -10.90 13.84
C MET A 754 22.47 -9.77 14.73
N GLY A 755 23.05 -8.57 14.61
CA GLY A 755 22.64 -7.36 15.31
C GLY A 755 21.40 -6.64 14.73
N LYS A 756 20.85 -7.12 13.60
CA LYS A 756 19.63 -6.58 12.99
C LYS A 756 18.38 -7.38 13.41
N PRO A 757 17.17 -6.78 13.33
CA PRO A 757 15.91 -7.51 13.49
C PRO A 757 15.73 -8.55 12.38
N ILE A 758 15.31 -9.78 12.73
CA ILE A 758 15.26 -10.90 11.78
C ILE A 758 14.29 -10.63 10.63
N LEU A 759 13.16 -9.95 10.88
CA LEU A 759 12.16 -9.68 9.83
C LEU A 759 12.60 -8.61 8.83
N THR A 760 13.51 -7.70 9.22
CA THR A 760 14.13 -6.73 8.30
C THR A 760 15.11 -7.37 7.29
N THR A 761 15.35 -8.69 7.34
CA THR A 761 16.05 -9.38 6.25
C THR A 761 15.15 -9.64 5.04
N SER A 762 13.83 -9.40 5.14
CA SER A 762 12.89 -9.53 4.01
C SER A 762 12.78 -8.26 3.15
N SER A 763 13.06 -7.08 3.71
CA SER A 763 13.22 -5.83 2.97
C SER A 763 14.55 -5.83 2.21
N VAL A 764 14.51 -6.20 0.93
CA VAL A 764 15.68 -6.16 0.03
C VAL A 764 16.17 -4.73 -0.11
N SER A 765 17.45 -4.49 0.22
CA SER A 765 18.11 -3.17 0.24
C SER A 765 17.67 -2.23 -0.89
N GLY A 766 17.03 -1.11 -0.50
CA GLY A 766 16.45 -0.11 -1.39
C GLY A 766 15.03 0.25 -0.92
N ASP A 767 14.89 1.32 -0.17
CA ASP A 767 13.60 1.78 0.38
C ASP A 767 12.73 2.42 -0.70
N VAL A 768 12.05 1.57 -1.49
CA VAL A 768 11.11 2.00 -2.53
C VAL A 768 9.88 2.68 -1.89
N THR A 769 9.51 3.85 -2.39
CA THR A 769 8.28 4.54 -1.96
C THR A 769 7.03 3.94 -2.59
N LEU A 770 5.84 4.14 -2.00
CA LEU A 770 4.59 3.60 -2.58
C LEU A 770 4.32 4.16 -3.99
N LEU A 771 4.65 5.43 -4.25
CA LEU A 771 4.49 6.05 -5.57
C LEU A 771 5.48 5.48 -6.60
N GLU A 772 6.74 5.24 -6.22
CA GLU A 772 7.71 4.53 -7.08
C GLU A 772 7.25 3.11 -7.40
N ALA A 773 6.62 2.41 -6.46
CA ALA A 773 6.08 1.06 -6.67
C ALA A 773 4.89 1.04 -7.64
N GLN A 774 4.05 2.10 -7.63
CA GLN A 774 2.97 2.31 -8.61
C GLN A 774 3.48 2.73 -10.01
N SER A 775 4.79 3.00 -10.17
CA SER A 775 5.39 3.50 -11.40
C SER A 775 6.19 2.43 -12.16
N CYS A 776 6.09 2.43 -13.49
CA CYS A 776 6.82 1.48 -14.35
C CYS A 776 7.94 2.14 -15.18
N TRP A 777 7.89 3.47 -15.38
CA TRP A 777 8.55 4.13 -16.51
C TRP A 777 9.53 5.26 -16.15
N VAL A 778 9.91 5.41 -14.87
CA VAL A 778 10.80 6.49 -14.41
C VAL A 778 12.26 6.24 -14.84
N PRO A 779 12.90 7.16 -15.60
CA PRO A 779 14.29 6.98 -16.02
C PRO A 779 15.27 6.95 -14.83
N GLY A 780 16.05 5.86 -14.72
CA GLY A 780 17.11 5.71 -13.71
C GLY A 780 17.06 4.41 -12.90
N HIS A 781 15.91 3.73 -12.84
CA HIS A 781 15.73 2.53 -12.01
C HIS A 781 15.58 1.20 -12.78
N ALA A 782 16.06 1.16 -14.03
CA ALA A 782 16.15 -0.04 -14.86
C ALA A 782 17.34 -0.95 -14.46
N GLU A 783 17.53 -1.17 -13.16
CA GLU A 783 18.37 -2.28 -12.69
C GLU A 783 17.67 -3.61 -12.98
N GLN A 784 18.40 -4.60 -13.50
CA GLN A 784 17.95 -5.98 -13.54
C GLN A 784 17.93 -6.55 -12.12
N HIS A 785 16.88 -6.23 -11.36
CA HIS A 785 16.65 -6.73 -10.02
C HIS A 785 16.40 -8.25 -10.07
N ASN A 786 17.39 -9.05 -9.67
CA ASN A 786 17.22 -10.50 -9.62
C ASN A 786 15.99 -10.89 -8.77
N LEU A 787 14.99 -11.47 -9.42
CA LEU A 787 13.79 -12.00 -8.78
C LEU A 787 14.11 -13.35 -8.15
N TYR A 788 14.41 -13.33 -6.85
CA TYR A 788 14.64 -14.53 -6.05
C TYR A 788 13.80 -14.53 -4.77
N ARG A 789 13.40 -15.74 -4.37
CA ARG A 789 12.65 -16.06 -3.15
C ARG A 789 13.48 -15.80 -1.89
N ASP A 790 12.82 -15.32 -0.85
CA ASP A 790 13.33 -15.24 0.53
C ASP A 790 13.31 -16.62 1.22
N PRO A 791 14.07 -16.85 2.31
CA PRO A 791 14.15 -18.15 2.97
C PRO A 791 12.82 -18.74 3.48
N PHE A 792 11.74 -17.93 3.58
CA PHE A 792 10.44 -18.34 4.09
C PHE A 792 9.33 -18.34 3.02
N GLY A 793 9.64 -18.01 1.76
CA GLY A 793 8.66 -17.95 0.68
C GLY A 793 7.58 -16.87 0.84
N MET A 794 7.86 -15.81 1.61
CA MET A 794 6.96 -14.68 1.82
C MET A 794 6.99 -13.63 0.70
N ARG A 795 8.04 -13.64 -0.14
CA ARG A 795 8.20 -12.81 -1.34
C ARG A 795 7.82 -13.62 -2.57
N LYS A 796 6.66 -13.29 -3.14
CA LYS A 796 6.12 -13.88 -4.37
C LYS A 796 5.95 -12.81 -5.44
N LEU A 797 5.85 -13.22 -6.69
CA LEU A 797 5.38 -12.33 -7.76
C LEU A 797 3.86 -12.48 -7.88
N LEU A 798 3.14 -11.38 -7.80
CA LEU A 798 1.73 -11.31 -8.17
C LEU A 798 1.65 -11.08 -9.68
N VAL A 799 0.96 -11.96 -10.40
CA VAL A 799 0.73 -11.81 -11.85
C VAL A 799 -0.74 -11.44 -12.04
N SER A 800 -0.99 -10.20 -12.44
CA SER A 800 -2.33 -9.63 -12.61
C SER A 800 -2.65 -9.45 -14.10
N VAL A 801 -3.87 -9.82 -14.50
CA VAL A 801 -4.42 -9.57 -15.84
C VAL A 801 -5.65 -8.66 -15.74
N THR A 802 -5.89 -7.87 -16.79
CA THR A 802 -6.83 -6.74 -16.75
C THR A 802 -7.79 -6.73 -17.95
N SER A 803 -9.00 -6.20 -17.75
CA SER A 803 -9.99 -6.05 -18.83
C SER A 803 -9.58 -5.00 -19.87
N THR A 804 -8.58 -4.15 -19.59
CA THR A 804 -8.03 -3.18 -20.55
C THR A 804 -6.94 -3.77 -21.47
N GLY A 805 -6.65 -5.07 -21.36
CA GLY A 805 -5.69 -5.75 -22.24
C GLY A 805 -4.24 -5.75 -21.74
N LYS A 806 -3.99 -5.49 -20.45
CA LYS A 806 -2.66 -5.61 -19.83
C LYS A 806 -2.48 -6.84 -18.96
N ILE A 807 -1.23 -7.31 -18.94
CA ILE A 807 -0.66 -8.32 -18.05
C ILE A 807 0.50 -7.67 -17.29
N LEU A 808 0.53 -7.76 -15.96
CA LEU A 808 1.54 -7.10 -15.11
C LEU A 808 2.11 -8.07 -14.06
N GLY A 809 3.41 -7.96 -13.78
CA GLY A 809 4.07 -8.68 -12.69
C GLY A 809 4.49 -7.74 -11.56
N GLN A 810 4.02 -7.95 -10.33
CA GLN A 810 4.29 -7.11 -9.15
C GLN A 810 5.04 -7.88 -8.04
N ASP A 811 6.08 -7.29 -7.46
CA ASP A 811 6.84 -7.90 -6.35
C ASP A 811 6.17 -7.64 -4.99
N SER A 812 5.57 -8.69 -4.41
CA SER A 812 4.86 -8.59 -3.14
C SER A 812 5.77 -8.19 -1.97
N GLY A 813 7.07 -8.46 -2.06
CA GLY A 813 8.07 -8.10 -1.04
C GLY A 813 8.69 -6.72 -1.21
N ARG A 814 8.34 -5.98 -2.28
CA ARG A 814 8.80 -4.61 -2.55
C ARG A 814 7.62 -3.66 -2.75
N ARG A 815 6.69 -3.65 -1.78
CA ARG A 815 5.51 -2.77 -1.75
C ARG A 815 4.67 -2.80 -3.04
N GLY A 816 4.57 -3.95 -3.70
CA GLY A 816 3.79 -4.11 -4.92
C GLY A 816 4.46 -3.58 -6.19
N LYS A 817 5.76 -3.23 -6.14
CA LYS A 817 6.48 -2.64 -7.29
C LYS A 817 6.30 -3.47 -8.56
N ILE A 818 5.83 -2.82 -9.61
CA ILE A 818 5.68 -3.42 -10.94
C ILE A 818 7.07 -3.68 -11.52
N MET A 819 7.32 -4.95 -11.88
CA MET A 819 8.59 -5.47 -12.36
C MET A 819 8.64 -5.58 -13.88
N TRP A 820 7.50 -5.88 -14.50
CA TRP A 820 7.30 -5.93 -15.94
C TRP A 820 5.82 -5.73 -16.28
N THR A 821 5.54 -5.29 -17.51
CA THR A 821 4.18 -5.08 -18.04
C THR A 821 4.15 -5.43 -19.53
N ARG A 822 3.01 -5.95 -20.01
CA ARG A 822 2.72 -6.26 -21.42
C ARG A 822 1.31 -5.78 -21.74
N TYR A 823 1.14 -5.19 -22.92
CA TYR A 823 -0.16 -4.77 -23.45
C TYR A 823 -0.48 -5.52 -24.74
N MET A 824 -1.71 -6.02 -24.85
CA MET A 824 -2.26 -6.71 -26.02
C MET A 824 -3.53 -5.99 -26.46
N PRO A 825 -3.48 -5.15 -27.52
CA PRO A 825 -4.64 -4.36 -27.94
C PRO A 825 -5.77 -5.26 -28.45
N GLY A 826 -7.03 -4.87 -28.15
CA GLY A 826 -8.22 -5.57 -28.63
C GLY A 826 -8.57 -6.88 -27.91
N VAL A 827 -7.87 -7.21 -26.81
CA VAL A 827 -8.10 -8.41 -26.00
C VAL A 827 -8.52 -8.05 -24.58
N THR A 828 -9.65 -8.56 -24.11
CA THR A 828 -10.10 -8.52 -22.72
C THR A 828 -9.61 -9.76 -21.99
N PHE A 829 -8.70 -9.62 -21.01
CA PHE A 829 -8.25 -10.79 -20.23
C PHE A 829 -9.26 -11.20 -19.17
N GLU A 830 -9.49 -12.51 -19.06
CA GLU A 830 -10.45 -13.13 -18.13
C GLU A 830 -9.77 -14.01 -17.08
N GLN A 831 -8.68 -14.69 -17.45
CA GLN A 831 -8.01 -15.69 -16.61
C GLN A 831 -6.50 -15.72 -16.81
N VAL A 832 -5.78 -16.17 -15.79
CA VAL A 832 -4.34 -16.48 -15.87
C VAL A 832 -4.07 -17.79 -15.13
N PHE A 833 -3.24 -18.65 -15.71
CA PHE A 833 -2.85 -19.93 -15.11
C PHE A 833 -1.33 -20.04 -15.00
N VAL A 834 -0.83 -20.37 -13.80
CA VAL A 834 0.56 -20.81 -13.61
C VAL A 834 0.65 -22.26 -14.11
N VAL A 835 1.21 -22.45 -15.31
CA VAL A 835 1.38 -23.79 -15.91
C VAL A 835 2.72 -24.43 -15.55
N ARG A 836 3.70 -23.66 -15.06
CA ARG A 836 4.95 -24.18 -14.48
C ARG A 836 5.44 -23.23 -13.39
N THR A 837 5.63 -23.75 -12.17
CA THR A 837 6.25 -23.01 -11.06
C THR A 837 7.75 -22.87 -11.27
N ALA A 838 8.42 -22.03 -10.48
CA ALA A 838 9.87 -21.86 -10.59
C ALA A 838 10.60 -23.15 -10.17
N ALA A 839 11.35 -23.75 -11.09
CA ALA A 839 12.07 -25.01 -10.89
C ALA A 839 13.54 -24.88 -11.28
N VAL A 840 14.42 -25.67 -10.66
CA VAL A 840 15.89 -25.47 -10.71
C VAL A 840 16.48 -25.38 -12.13
N LYS A 841 15.87 -26.04 -13.14
CA LYS A 841 16.31 -25.99 -14.55
C LYS A 841 15.56 -24.99 -15.43
N LEU A 842 14.33 -24.63 -15.08
CA LEU A 842 13.34 -24.11 -16.03
C LEU A 842 12.62 -22.89 -15.45
N PRO A 843 12.49 -21.79 -16.21
CA PRO A 843 11.79 -20.61 -15.72
C PRO A 843 10.29 -20.92 -15.53
N PRO A 844 9.62 -20.24 -14.58
CA PRO A 844 8.18 -20.35 -14.42
C PRO A 844 7.47 -19.82 -15.67
N VAL A 845 6.38 -20.49 -16.04
CA VAL A 845 5.58 -20.15 -17.23
C VAL A 845 4.13 -19.95 -16.81
N ILE A 846 3.55 -18.85 -17.30
CA ILE A 846 2.13 -18.52 -17.18
C ILE A 846 1.47 -18.61 -18.55
N VAL A 847 0.17 -18.91 -18.56
CA VAL A 847 -0.70 -18.73 -19.71
C VAL A 847 -1.79 -17.74 -19.32
N ALA A 848 -1.77 -16.55 -19.92
CA ALA A 848 -2.83 -15.56 -19.82
C ALA A 848 -3.87 -15.80 -20.93
N LEU A 849 -5.15 -15.68 -20.58
CA LEU A 849 -6.28 -15.97 -21.44
C LEU A 849 -7.19 -14.76 -21.54
N GLY A 850 -7.52 -14.38 -22.77
CA GLY A 850 -8.47 -13.32 -23.04
C GLY A 850 -9.32 -13.58 -24.27
N THR A 851 -10.47 -12.93 -24.30
CA THR A 851 -11.37 -12.89 -25.46
C THR A 851 -11.03 -11.67 -26.32
N SER A 852 -11.19 -11.78 -27.64
CA SER A 852 -11.26 -10.58 -28.48
C SER A 852 -12.44 -9.70 -28.06
N ASN A 853 -12.32 -8.38 -28.18
CA ASN A 853 -13.40 -7.43 -27.87
C ASN A 853 -14.72 -7.74 -28.63
N ASP A 854 -14.65 -8.40 -29.79
CA ASP A 854 -15.82 -8.85 -30.57
C ASP A 854 -16.43 -10.17 -30.05
N GLY A 855 -15.83 -10.81 -29.04
CA GLY A 855 -16.24 -12.10 -28.46
C GLY A 855 -16.01 -13.32 -29.36
N ALA A 856 -15.46 -13.14 -30.56
CA ALA A 856 -15.39 -14.19 -31.60
C ALA A 856 -14.30 -15.26 -31.34
N SER A 857 -13.14 -14.84 -30.81
CA SER A 857 -11.93 -15.67 -30.65
C SER A 857 -11.37 -15.59 -29.23
N THR A 858 -10.80 -16.69 -28.74
CA THR A 858 -10.01 -16.72 -27.50
C THR A 858 -8.52 -16.71 -27.84
N HIS A 859 -7.77 -15.85 -27.15
CA HIS A 859 -6.34 -15.62 -27.30
C HIS A 859 -5.59 -16.19 -26.09
N PHE A 860 -4.51 -16.92 -26.36
CA PHE A 860 -3.65 -17.57 -25.37
C PHE A 860 -2.26 -16.96 -25.46
N TYR A 861 -1.74 -16.42 -24.36
CA TYR A 861 -0.41 -15.83 -24.28
C TYR A 861 0.46 -16.57 -23.26
N ARG A 862 1.47 -17.31 -23.75
CA ARG A 862 2.41 -18.12 -22.95
C ARG A 862 3.67 -17.31 -22.67
N LEU A 863 3.82 -16.83 -21.43
CA LEU A 863 4.88 -15.91 -21.03
C LEU A 863 5.82 -16.51 -19.98
N ASN A 864 7.09 -16.11 -20.01
CA ASN A 864 8.03 -16.29 -18.91
C ASN A 864 7.62 -15.35 -17.78
N ALA A 865 7.17 -15.91 -16.67
CA ALA A 865 6.53 -15.15 -15.61
C ALA A 865 7.50 -14.22 -14.85
N LEU A 866 8.82 -14.40 -14.96
CA LEU A 866 9.81 -13.51 -14.34
C LEU A 866 10.14 -12.28 -15.18
N THR A 867 9.96 -12.34 -16.50
CA THR A 867 10.37 -11.26 -17.43
C THR A 867 9.21 -10.63 -18.21
N GLY A 868 8.03 -11.26 -18.21
CA GLY A 868 6.90 -10.86 -19.05
C GLY A 868 7.10 -11.13 -20.55
N GLN A 869 8.24 -11.73 -20.93
CA GLN A 869 8.56 -12.01 -22.32
C GLN A 869 7.93 -13.32 -22.79
N ASP A 870 7.66 -13.37 -24.09
CA ASP A 870 7.05 -14.51 -24.77
C ASP A 870 7.91 -15.77 -24.61
N TYR A 871 7.34 -16.88 -24.13
CA TYR A 871 8.09 -18.11 -23.85
C TYR A 871 7.99 -19.10 -25.00
N ALA A 872 9.04 -19.15 -25.82
CA ALA A 872 9.30 -20.26 -26.74
C ALA A 872 9.95 -21.45 -26.02
N PRO A 873 9.68 -22.70 -26.42
CA PRO A 873 10.32 -23.88 -25.83
C PRO A 873 11.80 -23.97 -26.19
N SER A 874 12.55 -24.74 -25.40
CA SER A 874 13.98 -24.98 -25.55
C SER A 874 14.32 -26.14 -26.51
N SER A 875 13.30 -26.89 -26.95
CA SER A 875 13.42 -28.08 -27.79
C SER A 875 13.82 -27.78 -29.24
N SER A 876 14.72 -28.58 -29.81
CA SER A 876 15.09 -28.52 -31.24
C SER A 876 14.15 -29.29 -32.19
N ASN A 877 12.99 -29.76 -31.71
CA ASN A 877 12.00 -30.48 -32.52
C ASN A 877 10.90 -29.51 -33.01
N PRO A 878 10.71 -29.29 -34.32
CA PRO A 878 9.69 -28.37 -34.83
C PRO A 878 8.27 -28.78 -34.42
N ASP A 879 7.92 -30.07 -34.37
CA ASP A 879 6.59 -30.53 -33.96
C ASP A 879 6.24 -30.15 -32.50
N VAL A 880 7.27 -29.92 -31.67
CA VAL A 880 7.14 -29.43 -30.30
C VAL A 880 7.11 -27.90 -30.29
N GLN A 881 7.94 -27.26 -31.12
CA GLN A 881 8.01 -25.79 -31.24
C GLN A 881 6.66 -25.20 -31.69
N ASP A 882 6.06 -25.72 -32.77
CA ASP A 882 4.76 -25.30 -33.29
C ASP A 882 3.61 -25.59 -32.29
N ALA A 883 3.73 -26.65 -31.48
CA ALA A 883 2.73 -27.01 -30.47
C ALA A 883 2.79 -26.16 -29.18
N PHE A 884 3.80 -25.31 -29.06
CA PHE A 884 4.09 -24.43 -27.92
C PHE A 884 4.17 -22.94 -28.31
N ASP A 885 3.50 -22.55 -29.40
CA ASP A 885 3.44 -21.16 -29.86
C ASP A 885 3.16 -20.17 -28.70
N PRO A 886 3.92 -19.06 -28.61
CA PRO A 886 3.81 -18.11 -27.50
C PRO A 886 2.51 -17.30 -27.55
N GLN A 887 1.93 -17.12 -28.72
CA GLN A 887 0.61 -16.56 -28.94
C GLN A 887 -0.20 -17.51 -29.81
N LEU A 888 -1.27 -18.09 -29.27
CA LEU A 888 -2.22 -18.92 -30.01
C LEU A 888 -3.59 -18.24 -30.04
N VAL A 889 -4.13 -18.03 -31.23
CA VAL A 889 -5.50 -17.49 -31.44
C VAL A 889 -6.40 -18.61 -31.96
N THR A 890 -7.56 -18.76 -31.35
CA THR A 890 -8.54 -19.80 -31.71
C THR A 890 -9.57 -19.28 -32.73
N GLU A 891 -9.97 -20.13 -33.68
CA GLU A 891 -11.01 -19.80 -34.68
C GLU A 891 -12.41 -19.57 -34.07
N THR A 892 -12.62 -19.98 -32.81
CA THR A 892 -13.89 -19.92 -32.09
C THR A 892 -13.65 -19.71 -30.60
N SER A 893 -14.54 -18.96 -29.96
CA SER A 893 -14.51 -18.70 -28.51
C SER A 893 -14.59 -19.99 -27.67
N VAL A 894 -13.57 -20.21 -26.83
CA VAL A 894 -13.51 -21.34 -25.90
C VAL A 894 -14.43 -21.06 -24.72
N THR A 895 -15.38 -21.96 -24.44
CA THR A 895 -16.45 -21.73 -23.45
C THR A 895 -16.05 -22.04 -22.01
N LYS A 896 -15.03 -22.88 -21.79
CA LYS A 896 -14.45 -23.14 -20.47
C LYS A 896 -13.02 -23.66 -20.59
N VAL A 897 -12.07 -23.06 -19.86
CA VAL A 897 -10.70 -23.59 -19.71
C VAL A 897 -10.54 -24.23 -18.33
N MET A 898 -9.81 -25.34 -18.29
CA MET A 898 -9.57 -26.13 -17.07
C MET A 898 -8.13 -26.64 -17.08
N LEU A 899 -7.28 -26.12 -16.18
CA LEU A 899 -6.00 -26.74 -15.86
C LEU A 899 -6.18 -28.23 -15.52
N LEU A 900 -5.18 -29.08 -15.76
CA LEU A 900 -5.17 -30.50 -15.37
C LEU A 900 -4.01 -30.77 -14.38
N PRO A 901 -4.16 -31.73 -13.43
CA PRO A 901 -3.09 -32.13 -12.51
C PRO A 901 -2.09 -33.08 -13.19
N LEU A 902 -1.66 -32.74 -14.40
CA LEU A 902 -0.85 -33.55 -15.29
C LEU A 902 0.19 -32.66 -15.97
N GLU A 903 1.45 -33.06 -15.91
CA GLU A 903 2.56 -32.44 -16.63
C GLU A 903 2.81 -33.19 -17.93
N GLU A 904 3.15 -32.47 -19.01
CA GLU A 904 3.67 -33.11 -20.22
C GLU A 904 5.18 -33.40 -20.11
N PRO A 905 5.71 -34.38 -20.89
CA PRO A 905 7.05 -34.90 -20.67
C PRO A 905 8.18 -34.11 -21.36
N ASP A 906 7.85 -33.12 -22.19
CA ASP A 906 8.78 -32.45 -23.11
C ASP A 906 9.34 -31.14 -22.50
N GLU A 907 8.46 -30.32 -21.90
CA GLU A 907 8.77 -29.04 -21.25
C GLU A 907 8.28 -28.97 -19.78
N HIS A 908 7.69 -30.05 -19.25
CA HIS A 908 7.21 -30.13 -17.85
C HIS A 908 6.26 -28.99 -17.45
N THR A 909 5.34 -28.65 -18.36
CA THR A 909 4.23 -27.71 -18.12
C THR A 909 2.92 -28.47 -17.90
N HIS A 910 2.03 -27.91 -17.07
CA HIS A 910 0.71 -28.46 -16.83
C HIS A 910 -0.22 -28.29 -18.04
N ILE A 911 -0.96 -29.34 -18.37
CA ILE A 911 -1.87 -29.37 -19.51
C ILE A 911 -3.15 -28.58 -19.18
N LEU A 912 -3.60 -27.72 -20.09
CA LEU A 912 -4.93 -27.11 -20.08
C LEU A 912 -5.89 -27.95 -20.94
N ALA A 913 -7.09 -28.23 -20.44
CA ALA A 913 -8.22 -28.73 -21.22
C ALA A 913 -9.14 -27.56 -21.61
N LEU A 914 -9.48 -27.47 -22.89
CA LEU A 914 -10.29 -26.41 -23.48
C LEU A 914 -11.63 -27.01 -23.93
N TYR A 915 -12.75 -26.54 -23.40
CA TYR A 915 -14.09 -27.01 -23.77
C TYR A 915 -14.83 -25.98 -24.62
N ASP A 916 -15.33 -26.43 -25.76
CA ASP A 916 -16.26 -25.70 -26.61
C ASP A 916 -17.67 -26.32 -26.50
N ALA A 917 -18.63 -25.52 -26.03
CA ALA A 917 -20.02 -25.92 -25.88
C ALA A 917 -20.77 -26.05 -27.22
N GLY A 918 -20.30 -25.37 -28.28
CA GLY A 918 -20.89 -25.38 -29.62
C GLY A 918 -20.67 -26.70 -30.36
N THR A 919 -19.44 -27.21 -30.41
CA THR A 919 -19.13 -28.52 -31.03
C THR A 919 -19.08 -29.69 -30.04
N THR A 920 -19.23 -29.42 -28.74
CA THR A 920 -19.06 -30.36 -27.60
C THR A 920 -17.70 -31.07 -27.54
N ARG A 921 -16.69 -30.50 -28.20
CA ARG A 921 -15.31 -31.02 -28.21
C ARG A 921 -14.53 -30.55 -27.00
N VAL A 922 -13.54 -31.35 -26.65
CA VAL A 922 -12.46 -30.95 -25.74
C VAL A 922 -11.16 -30.95 -26.53
N PHE A 923 -10.39 -29.88 -26.40
CA PHE A 923 -9.03 -29.78 -26.91
C PHE A 923 -8.05 -29.76 -25.73
N ILE A 924 -6.77 -29.99 -26.00
CA ILE A 924 -5.71 -29.83 -25.00
C ILE A 924 -4.66 -28.84 -25.50
N TYR A 925 -4.12 -28.07 -24.56
CA TYR A 925 -2.99 -27.17 -24.78
C TYR A 925 -1.93 -27.44 -23.69
N PRO A 926 -0.67 -27.74 -24.03
CA PRO A 926 -0.13 -27.86 -25.39
C PRO A 926 -0.68 -29.09 -26.15
N GLY A 927 -0.56 -29.05 -27.47
CA GLY A 927 -1.15 -30.05 -28.36
C GLY A 927 -0.33 -31.33 -28.59
N THR A 928 0.83 -31.49 -27.93
CA THR A 928 1.85 -32.50 -28.28
C THR A 928 1.39 -33.95 -28.12
N GLU A 929 2.02 -34.87 -28.86
CA GLU A 929 1.80 -36.31 -28.67
C GLU A 929 2.21 -36.78 -27.26
N GLY A 930 3.28 -36.20 -26.68
CA GLY A 930 3.68 -36.42 -25.30
C GLY A 930 2.58 -36.10 -24.30
N ALA A 931 1.96 -34.91 -24.42
CA ALA A 931 0.82 -34.51 -23.59
C ALA A 931 -0.39 -35.44 -23.75
N ARG A 932 -0.71 -35.87 -24.98
CA ARG A 932 -1.81 -36.82 -25.25
C ARG A 932 -1.57 -38.19 -24.62
N LEU A 933 -0.36 -38.74 -24.74
CA LEU A 933 0.00 -40.04 -24.19
C LEU A 933 0.03 -40.03 -22.65
N ALA A 934 0.57 -38.97 -22.04
CA ALA A 934 0.58 -38.79 -20.60
C ALA A 934 -0.84 -38.71 -20.01
N ALA A 935 -1.76 -38.04 -20.71
CA ALA A 935 -3.13 -37.81 -20.24
C ALA A 935 -4.16 -38.88 -20.67
N GLN A 936 -3.83 -39.80 -21.60
CA GLN A 936 -4.74 -40.87 -22.03
C GLN A 936 -5.40 -41.68 -20.88
N PRO A 937 -4.68 -42.14 -19.82
CA PRO A 937 -5.31 -42.87 -18.71
C PRO A 937 -6.18 -41.99 -17.77
N PHE A 938 -6.20 -40.67 -17.98
CA PHE A 938 -6.97 -39.72 -17.17
C PHE A 938 -8.36 -39.43 -17.75
N TRP A 939 -8.54 -39.47 -19.08
CA TRP A 939 -9.79 -39.03 -19.74
C TRP A 939 -11.06 -39.70 -19.18
N SER A 940 -11.04 -41.03 -19.00
CA SER A 940 -12.17 -41.79 -18.42
C SER A 940 -12.57 -41.36 -16.98
N LYS A 941 -11.69 -40.62 -16.28
CA LYS A 941 -11.88 -40.09 -14.92
C LYS A 941 -12.13 -38.58 -14.92
N PHE A 942 -12.05 -37.91 -16.07
CA PHE A 942 -12.22 -36.47 -16.16
C PHE A 942 -13.70 -36.12 -16.34
N TYR A 943 -14.28 -35.55 -15.29
CA TYR A 943 -15.64 -35.03 -15.26
C TYR A 943 -15.63 -33.52 -15.03
N PHE A 944 -16.55 -32.80 -15.65
CA PHE A 944 -16.76 -31.38 -15.42
C PHE A 944 -18.21 -30.98 -15.71
N GLN A 945 -18.60 -29.82 -15.22
CA GLN A 945 -19.94 -29.25 -15.32
C GLN A 945 -19.94 -27.89 -16.03
N HIS A 946 -21.01 -27.61 -16.76
CA HIS A 946 -21.24 -26.35 -17.46
C HIS A 946 -22.75 -26.04 -17.55
N PRO A 947 -23.21 -24.80 -17.27
CA PRO A 947 -24.60 -24.39 -17.46
C PRO A 947 -24.89 -24.19 -18.94
N THR A 948 -26.09 -24.54 -19.38
CA THR A 948 -26.55 -24.32 -20.76
C THR A 948 -27.97 -23.78 -20.77
N VAL A 949 -28.22 -22.75 -21.57
CA VAL A 949 -29.56 -22.14 -21.68
C VAL A 949 -30.37 -22.88 -22.76
N ASN A 950 -31.55 -23.37 -22.41
CA ASN A 950 -32.50 -23.95 -23.37
C ASN A 950 -33.23 -22.85 -24.16
N LYS A 951 -33.88 -23.22 -25.27
CA LYS A 951 -34.69 -22.31 -26.10
C LYS A 951 -35.84 -21.64 -25.33
N ASP A 952 -36.31 -22.28 -24.27
CA ASP A 952 -37.36 -21.78 -23.37
C ASP A 952 -36.82 -20.85 -22.27
N ASN A 953 -35.58 -20.35 -22.44
CA ASN A 953 -34.79 -19.52 -21.52
C ASN A 953 -34.52 -20.15 -20.14
N THR A 954 -34.82 -21.43 -19.94
CA THR A 954 -34.49 -22.17 -18.71
C THR A 954 -33.01 -22.54 -18.69
N VAL A 955 -32.32 -22.26 -17.58
CA VAL A 955 -30.94 -22.68 -17.35
C VAL A 955 -30.92 -24.15 -16.95
N VAL A 956 -30.12 -24.96 -17.65
CA VAL A 956 -29.91 -26.39 -17.38
C VAL A 956 -28.43 -26.63 -17.14
N LEU A 957 -28.07 -26.97 -15.91
CA LEU A 957 -26.73 -27.41 -15.54
C LEU A 957 -26.52 -28.84 -16.06
N LYS A 958 -25.41 -29.07 -16.79
CA LYS A 958 -25.05 -30.37 -17.34
C LYS A 958 -23.69 -30.81 -16.83
N GLY A 959 -23.60 -32.07 -16.43
CA GLY A 959 -22.34 -32.74 -16.14
C GLY A 959 -21.90 -33.60 -17.31
N TYR A 960 -20.61 -33.54 -17.62
CA TYR A 960 -19.98 -34.18 -18.76
C TYR A 960 -18.81 -35.07 -18.30
N GLN A 961 -18.62 -36.19 -19.00
CA GLN A 961 -17.41 -37.02 -18.93
C GLN A 961 -16.64 -36.82 -20.23
N VAL A 962 -15.31 -36.72 -20.15
CA VAL A 962 -14.46 -36.67 -21.36
C VAL A 962 -14.21 -38.09 -21.87
N VAL A 963 -14.58 -38.34 -23.12
CA VAL A 963 -14.44 -39.64 -23.77
C VAL A 963 -13.64 -39.47 -25.07
N GLU A 964 -12.64 -40.33 -25.23
CA GLU A 964 -11.82 -40.44 -26.45
C GLU A 964 -12.65 -41.05 -27.58
N GLY A 965 -12.89 -40.27 -28.63
CA GLY A 965 -13.68 -40.62 -29.80
C GLY A 965 -12.82 -41.04 -30.99
N TYR A 966 -13.39 -40.91 -32.20
CA TYR A 966 -12.72 -41.29 -33.44
C TYR A 966 -11.43 -40.48 -33.66
N ARG A 967 -10.33 -41.16 -34.03
CA ARG A 967 -8.99 -40.57 -34.23
C ARG A 967 -8.49 -39.74 -33.03
N HIS A 968 -8.65 -40.25 -31.81
CA HIS A 968 -8.13 -39.63 -30.58
C HIS A 968 -8.71 -38.22 -30.29
N SER A 969 -9.84 -37.86 -30.91
CA SER A 969 -10.54 -36.61 -30.62
C SER A 969 -11.32 -36.71 -29.31
N LEU A 970 -11.13 -35.76 -28.39
CA LEU A 970 -11.81 -35.77 -27.09
C LEU A 970 -13.19 -35.12 -27.22
N THR A 971 -14.20 -35.78 -26.63
CA THR A 971 -15.61 -35.35 -26.69
C THR A 971 -16.22 -35.31 -25.29
N ALA A 972 -16.98 -34.26 -25.00
CA ALA A 972 -17.70 -34.12 -23.73
C ALA A 972 -19.06 -34.81 -23.84
N GLN A 973 -19.18 -36.01 -23.27
CA GLN A 973 -20.43 -36.77 -23.28
C GLN A 973 -21.26 -36.41 -22.03
N PRO A 974 -22.52 -35.95 -22.17
CA PRO A 974 -23.34 -35.57 -21.02
C PRO A 974 -23.77 -36.81 -20.22
N VAL A 975 -23.40 -36.84 -18.94
CA VAL A 975 -23.71 -37.92 -17.98
C VAL A 975 -25.01 -37.63 -17.24
N TRP A 976 -25.19 -36.39 -16.81
CA TRP A 976 -26.37 -35.94 -16.06
C TRP A 976 -26.77 -34.53 -16.46
N ASN A 977 -28.03 -34.17 -16.20
CA ASN A 977 -28.53 -32.81 -16.36
C ASN A 977 -29.51 -32.45 -15.24
N MET A 978 -29.57 -31.17 -14.90
CA MET A 978 -30.41 -30.60 -13.86
C MET A 978 -30.98 -29.27 -14.40
N ALA A 979 -32.28 -29.25 -14.70
CA ALA A 979 -32.97 -28.02 -15.05
C ALA A 979 -33.31 -27.24 -13.78
N LEU A 980 -33.04 -25.94 -13.77
CA LEU A 980 -33.48 -25.09 -12.67
C LEU A 980 -35.01 -24.88 -12.73
N PRO A 981 -35.70 -24.73 -11.59
CA PRO A 981 -37.10 -24.35 -11.53
C PRO A 981 -37.42 -23.05 -12.28
N ASN A 982 -38.59 -23.00 -12.93
CA ASN A 982 -39.05 -21.79 -13.63
C ASN A 982 -39.11 -20.59 -12.67
N GLY A 983 -38.36 -19.53 -12.99
CA GLY A 983 -38.21 -18.31 -12.19
C GLY A 983 -36.84 -18.17 -11.52
N GLU A 984 -36.12 -19.28 -11.27
CA GLU A 984 -34.77 -19.23 -10.71
C GLU A 984 -33.73 -18.83 -11.77
N GLN A 985 -32.92 -17.84 -11.41
CA GLN A 985 -31.72 -17.43 -12.14
C GLN A 985 -30.46 -17.96 -11.45
N LEU A 986 -29.43 -18.25 -12.23
CA LEU A 986 -28.13 -18.70 -11.73
C LEU A 986 -27.34 -17.50 -11.20
N LEU A 987 -26.91 -17.52 -9.94
CA LEU A 987 -26.13 -16.43 -9.33
C LEU A 987 -24.63 -16.72 -9.33
N THR A 988 -24.22 -17.93 -8.89
CA THR A 988 -22.80 -18.34 -8.93
C THR A 988 -22.63 -19.86 -8.99
N LEU A 989 -21.51 -20.26 -9.60
CA LEU A 989 -21.01 -21.63 -9.72
C LEU A 989 -19.64 -21.82 -9.02
N ASP A 990 -19.21 -20.87 -8.20
CA ASP A 990 -17.82 -20.79 -7.73
C ASP A 990 -17.49 -21.71 -6.54
N GLY A 991 -18.42 -22.58 -6.14
CA GLY A 991 -18.26 -23.53 -5.04
C GLY A 991 -17.35 -24.72 -5.35
N GLN A 992 -16.25 -24.57 -6.10
CA GLN A 992 -15.29 -25.65 -6.35
C GLN A 992 -14.10 -25.58 -5.39
N ARG A 993 -13.77 -26.70 -4.74
CA ARG A 993 -12.62 -26.79 -3.83
C ARG A 993 -11.30 -26.40 -4.54
N GLN A 994 -10.56 -25.45 -3.97
CA GLN A 994 -9.23 -25.10 -4.45
C GLN A 994 -8.28 -26.32 -4.43
N ARG A 995 -7.62 -26.57 -5.56
CA ARG A 995 -6.96 -27.86 -5.86
C ARG A 995 -5.72 -28.13 -5.01
N HIS A 996 -5.01 -27.08 -4.62
CA HIS A 996 -3.78 -27.17 -3.83
C HIS A 996 -4.08 -27.43 -2.33
N HIS A 997 -5.34 -27.32 -1.90
CA HIS A 997 -5.73 -27.49 -0.50
C HIS A 997 -5.73 -28.98 -0.10
N GLN A 998 -4.80 -29.36 0.77
CA GLN A 998 -4.78 -30.67 1.42
C GLN A 998 -5.55 -30.64 2.75
N ALA A 999 -6.14 -31.75 3.17
CA ALA A 999 -6.91 -31.81 4.42
C ALA A 999 -6.03 -32.36 5.55
N ALA A 1000 -5.67 -31.51 6.52
CA ALA A 1000 -4.74 -31.87 7.59
C ALA A 1000 -5.30 -32.91 8.59
N SER A 1001 -6.63 -32.98 8.72
CA SER A 1001 -7.31 -33.93 9.59
C SER A 1001 -8.54 -34.55 8.90
N LEU A 1002 -8.64 -35.88 8.93
CA LEU A 1002 -9.77 -36.64 8.37
C LEU A 1002 -11.03 -36.61 9.26
N GLY A 1003 -10.90 -36.17 10.51
CA GLY A 1003 -12.01 -36.10 11.46
C GLY A 1003 -11.70 -35.18 12.64
N ARG A 1004 -12.75 -34.78 13.34
CA ARG A 1004 -12.74 -33.91 14.52
C ARG A 1004 -12.98 -34.74 15.78
N VAL A 1005 -12.08 -34.64 16.75
CA VAL A 1005 -12.20 -35.32 18.05
C VAL A 1005 -13.19 -34.56 18.94
N LEU A 1006 -14.07 -35.28 19.61
CA LEU A 1006 -15.07 -34.77 20.55
C LEU A 1006 -14.57 -34.87 22.00
N GLY A 1007 -15.20 -34.17 22.94
CA GLY A 1007 -14.79 -34.17 24.36
C GLY A 1007 -14.80 -35.58 24.96
N ASN A 1008 -15.86 -36.33 24.69
CA ASN A 1008 -16.00 -37.75 25.01
C ASN A 1008 -15.06 -38.72 24.23
N ARG A 1009 -14.08 -38.19 23.48
CA ARG A 1009 -13.03 -38.89 22.70
C ARG A 1009 -13.51 -39.70 21.50
N ASN A 1010 -14.79 -39.62 21.13
CA ASN A 1010 -15.25 -40.07 19.82
C ASN A 1010 -14.73 -39.14 18.71
N VAL A 1011 -14.89 -39.54 17.45
CA VAL A 1011 -14.45 -38.76 16.29
C VAL A 1011 -15.61 -38.63 15.30
N PHE A 1012 -15.94 -37.41 14.89
CA PHE A 1012 -16.75 -37.17 13.70
C PHE A 1012 -15.83 -37.12 12.47
N TYR A 1013 -16.03 -38.02 11.52
CA TYR A 1013 -15.31 -38.00 10.24
C TYR A 1013 -15.85 -36.89 9.34
N LYS A 1014 -14.96 -36.11 8.74
CA LYS A 1014 -15.32 -35.02 7.82
C LYS A 1014 -15.78 -35.61 6.49
N TYR A 1015 -16.88 -35.11 5.93
CA TYR A 1015 -17.34 -35.55 4.61
C TYR A 1015 -16.51 -34.89 3.50
N LEU A 1016 -15.39 -35.53 3.12
CA LEU A 1016 -14.37 -34.99 2.22
C LEU A 1016 -14.54 -35.47 0.77
N ASN A 1017 -15.66 -35.13 0.11
CA ASN A 1017 -15.85 -35.42 -1.32
C ASN A 1017 -15.12 -34.36 -2.19
N PRO A 1018 -14.06 -34.72 -2.96
CA PRO A 1018 -13.34 -33.76 -3.80
C PRO A 1018 -14.14 -33.26 -5.01
N ASN A 1019 -15.24 -33.94 -5.36
CA ASN A 1019 -16.13 -33.58 -6.46
C ASN A 1019 -17.37 -32.79 -5.99
N MET A 1020 -17.36 -32.30 -4.75
CA MET A 1020 -18.44 -31.47 -4.22
C MET A 1020 -18.44 -30.08 -4.87
N MET A 1021 -19.62 -29.58 -5.21
CA MET A 1021 -19.82 -28.22 -5.71
C MET A 1021 -21.07 -27.59 -5.09
N THR A 1022 -20.96 -26.35 -4.60
CA THR A 1022 -22.14 -25.57 -4.22
C THR A 1022 -22.59 -24.63 -5.36
N LEU A 1023 -23.90 -24.52 -5.52
CA LEU A 1023 -24.64 -23.79 -6.54
C LEU A 1023 -25.60 -22.82 -5.84
N LEU A 1024 -25.56 -21.53 -6.21
CA LEU A 1024 -26.50 -20.52 -5.73
C LEU A 1024 -27.43 -20.04 -6.85
N THR A 1025 -28.72 -19.96 -6.56
CA THR A 1025 -29.78 -19.56 -7.50
C THR A 1025 -30.79 -18.63 -6.82
N GLY A 1026 -31.26 -17.59 -7.53
CA GLY A 1026 -32.18 -16.59 -6.99
C GLY A 1026 -33.47 -16.49 -7.81
N ASP A 1027 -34.63 -16.49 -7.15
CA ASP A 1027 -35.94 -16.23 -7.76
C ASP A 1027 -36.31 -14.76 -7.52
N ALA A 1028 -36.33 -13.97 -8.60
CA ALA A 1028 -36.59 -12.54 -8.54
C ALA A 1028 -38.07 -12.20 -8.28
N GLU A 1029 -39.01 -13.07 -8.66
CA GLU A 1029 -40.46 -12.87 -8.42
C GLU A 1029 -40.85 -13.23 -6.98
N ARG A 1030 -40.20 -14.24 -6.39
CA ARG A 1030 -40.49 -14.73 -5.03
C ARG A 1030 -39.59 -14.14 -3.95
N HIS A 1031 -38.51 -13.46 -4.33
CA HIS A 1031 -37.49 -12.95 -3.39
C HIS A 1031 -36.90 -14.07 -2.51
N THR A 1032 -36.53 -15.18 -3.15
CA THR A 1032 -35.93 -16.35 -2.48
C THR A 1032 -34.55 -16.68 -3.04
N LEU A 1033 -33.59 -16.95 -2.15
CA LEU A 1033 -32.26 -17.47 -2.47
C LEU A 1033 -32.20 -18.96 -2.15
N THR A 1034 -31.88 -19.79 -3.15
CA THR A 1034 -31.74 -21.25 -2.99
C THR A 1034 -30.27 -21.65 -3.10
N VAL A 1035 -29.82 -22.50 -2.19
CA VAL A 1035 -28.46 -23.03 -2.10
C VAL A 1035 -28.50 -24.55 -2.26
N ARG A 1036 -27.73 -25.09 -3.20
CA ARG A 1036 -27.68 -26.54 -3.49
C ARG A 1036 -26.24 -27.04 -3.48
N VAL A 1037 -25.96 -28.09 -2.71
CA VAL A 1037 -24.66 -28.78 -2.72
C VAL A 1037 -24.80 -30.04 -3.57
N LEU A 1038 -23.92 -30.22 -4.55
CA LEU A 1038 -23.99 -31.24 -5.59
C LEU A 1038 -22.72 -32.11 -5.62
N ASP A 1039 -22.85 -33.37 -6.05
CA ASP A 1039 -21.73 -34.19 -6.54
C ASP A 1039 -21.58 -33.99 -8.05
N VAL A 1040 -20.46 -33.39 -8.50
CA VAL A 1040 -20.21 -33.04 -9.91
C VAL A 1040 -20.11 -34.27 -10.83
N VAL A 1041 -19.73 -35.44 -10.31
CA VAL A 1041 -19.63 -36.66 -11.11
C VAL A 1041 -21.01 -37.30 -11.31
N LYS A 1042 -21.86 -37.27 -10.28
CA LYS A 1042 -23.16 -37.98 -10.28
C LYS A 1042 -24.37 -37.09 -10.61
N GLY A 1043 -24.27 -35.78 -10.41
CA GLY A 1043 -25.40 -34.84 -10.48
C GLY A 1043 -26.37 -34.94 -9.29
N THR A 1044 -26.03 -35.70 -8.25
CA THR A 1044 -26.88 -35.85 -7.06
C THR A 1044 -26.80 -34.64 -6.16
N VAL A 1045 -27.96 -34.07 -5.82
CA VAL A 1045 -28.09 -33.11 -4.72
C VAL A 1045 -27.75 -33.82 -3.41
N LEU A 1046 -26.80 -33.27 -2.66
CA LEU A 1046 -26.38 -33.72 -1.33
C LEU A 1046 -27.09 -32.91 -0.22
N TYR A 1047 -27.35 -31.62 -0.48
CA TYR A 1047 -28.07 -30.70 0.42
C TYR A 1047 -28.77 -29.61 -0.39
N GLU A 1048 -29.92 -29.12 0.09
CA GLU A 1048 -30.67 -28.00 -0.48
C GLU A 1048 -31.30 -27.14 0.63
N ALA A 1049 -31.16 -25.81 0.55
CA ALA A 1049 -31.75 -24.84 1.46
C ALA A 1049 -32.37 -23.67 0.69
N VAL A 1050 -33.49 -23.13 1.18
CA VAL A 1050 -34.20 -22.00 0.58
C VAL A 1050 -34.41 -20.90 1.63
N HIS A 1051 -33.91 -19.71 1.35
CA HIS A 1051 -34.00 -18.52 2.20
C HIS A 1051 -35.02 -17.52 1.62
N PRO A 1052 -36.12 -17.20 2.33
CA PRO A 1052 -37.09 -16.20 1.90
C PRO A 1052 -36.63 -14.78 2.20
N ASN A 1053 -37.35 -13.80 1.66
CA ASN A 1053 -37.19 -12.37 1.93
C ASN A 1053 -35.81 -11.79 1.55
N VAL A 1054 -35.16 -12.38 0.54
CA VAL A 1054 -33.90 -11.89 -0.07
C VAL A 1054 -34.25 -11.05 -1.32
N PRO A 1055 -34.04 -9.72 -1.30
CA PRO A 1055 -34.48 -8.85 -2.39
C PRO A 1055 -33.68 -9.08 -3.68
N ALA A 1056 -34.35 -9.05 -4.83
CA ALA A 1056 -33.71 -9.32 -6.12
C ALA A 1056 -32.54 -8.35 -6.44
N SER A 1057 -32.55 -7.14 -5.89
CA SER A 1057 -31.48 -6.15 -6.03
C SER A 1057 -30.17 -6.53 -5.31
N SER A 1058 -30.21 -7.41 -4.31
CA SER A 1058 -29.01 -7.83 -3.56
C SER A 1058 -28.33 -9.08 -4.16
N PHE A 1059 -28.96 -9.74 -5.15
CA PHE A 1059 -28.45 -10.97 -5.77
C PHE A 1059 -27.07 -10.81 -6.45
N ALA A 1060 -26.76 -9.62 -6.99
CA ALA A 1060 -25.53 -9.36 -7.74
C ALA A 1060 -24.38 -8.75 -6.91
N SER A 1061 -24.69 -8.17 -5.75
CA SER A 1061 -23.76 -7.32 -4.97
C SER A 1061 -23.67 -7.66 -3.48
N SER A 1062 -24.44 -8.64 -3.01
CA SER A 1062 -24.52 -9.01 -1.59
C SER A 1062 -24.51 -10.50 -1.34
N VAL A 1063 -24.34 -11.34 -2.37
CA VAL A 1063 -24.39 -12.81 -2.27
C VAL A 1063 -23.03 -13.39 -2.65
N HIS A 1064 -22.24 -13.80 -1.65
CA HIS A 1064 -20.91 -14.38 -1.83
C HIS A 1064 -20.78 -15.70 -1.07
N MET A 1065 -19.86 -16.57 -1.50
CA MET A 1065 -19.71 -17.94 -0.98
C MET A 1065 -18.27 -18.42 -1.05
N ILE A 1066 -17.86 -19.23 -0.07
CA ILE A 1066 -16.57 -19.93 0.00
C ILE A 1066 -16.84 -21.40 0.38
N GLN A 1067 -16.23 -22.35 -0.34
CA GLN A 1067 -16.28 -23.79 -0.02
C GLN A 1067 -14.86 -24.34 0.17
N MET A 1068 -14.59 -24.90 1.35
CA MET A 1068 -13.25 -25.39 1.76
C MET A 1068 -13.37 -26.70 2.56
N GLU A 1069 -12.45 -27.66 2.33
CA GLU A 1069 -12.46 -29.02 2.92
C GLU A 1069 -13.82 -29.75 2.87
N ASN A 1070 -14.62 -29.59 3.93
CA ASN A 1070 -15.94 -30.18 4.19
C ASN A 1070 -16.98 -29.13 4.60
N TRP A 1071 -16.67 -27.83 4.49
CA TRP A 1071 -17.52 -26.73 4.96
C TRP A 1071 -17.74 -25.67 3.89
N ILE A 1072 -18.88 -24.99 3.99
CA ILE A 1072 -19.33 -23.96 3.04
C ILE A 1072 -19.83 -22.77 3.87
N VAL A 1073 -19.32 -21.57 3.59
CA VAL A 1073 -19.85 -20.32 4.14
C VAL A 1073 -20.45 -19.52 2.99
N TYR A 1074 -21.68 -19.01 3.15
CA TYR A 1074 -22.29 -18.09 2.19
C TYR A 1074 -23.06 -16.98 2.91
N HIS A 1075 -22.96 -15.75 2.42
CA HIS A 1075 -23.65 -14.58 2.98
C HIS A 1075 -24.65 -13.98 1.98
N PHE A 1076 -25.68 -13.31 2.51
CA PHE A 1076 -26.73 -12.62 1.75
C PHE A 1076 -27.38 -11.51 2.59
N TRP A 1077 -28.03 -10.54 1.94
CA TRP A 1077 -28.89 -9.58 2.63
C TRP A 1077 -30.30 -10.14 2.82
N SER A 1078 -30.86 -10.00 4.02
CA SER A 1078 -32.23 -10.43 4.34
C SER A 1078 -33.09 -9.27 4.83
N ASN A 1079 -34.32 -9.20 4.33
CA ASN A 1079 -35.36 -8.28 4.79
C ASN A 1079 -36.36 -8.95 5.76
N ASP A 1080 -36.04 -10.13 6.33
CA ASP A 1080 -36.96 -10.79 7.27
C ASP A 1080 -37.13 -9.97 8.57
N GLY A 1081 -38.38 -9.64 8.91
CA GLY A 1081 -38.74 -8.54 9.81
C GLY A 1081 -38.39 -8.68 11.30
N LYS A 1082 -37.51 -9.61 11.65
CA LYS A 1082 -36.87 -9.74 12.97
C LYS A 1082 -35.40 -9.34 12.94
N ASP A 1083 -34.71 -9.69 11.86
CA ASP A 1083 -33.24 -9.72 11.74
C ASP A 1083 -32.83 -9.14 10.37
N THR A 1084 -33.34 -7.94 10.07
CA THR A 1084 -33.08 -7.22 8.81
C THR A 1084 -31.62 -6.79 8.74
N GLY A 1085 -30.88 -7.30 7.75
CA GLY A 1085 -29.45 -7.02 7.59
C GLY A 1085 -28.71 -8.10 6.82
N TYR A 1086 -27.38 -8.06 6.88
CA TYR A 1086 -26.54 -9.13 6.35
C TYR A 1086 -26.59 -10.36 7.24
N GLN A 1087 -26.97 -11.48 6.65
CA GLN A 1087 -26.94 -12.81 7.26
C GLN A 1087 -25.87 -13.63 6.54
N ALA A 1088 -25.33 -14.64 7.20
CA ALA A 1088 -24.59 -15.69 6.52
C ALA A 1088 -24.92 -17.05 7.13
N VAL A 1089 -24.48 -18.10 6.46
CA VAL A 1089 -24.77 -19.48 6.80
C VAL A 1089 -23.48 -20.28 6.70
N VAL A 1090 -23.30 -21.22 7.62
CA VAL A 1090 -22.15 -22.14 7.66
C VAL A 1090 -22.68 -23.56 7.65
N LEU A 1091 -22.41 -24.26 6.56
CA LEU A 1091 -22.56 -25.71 6.48
C LEU A 1091 -21.24 -26.34 6.91
N GLU A 1092 -21.27 -27.31 7.83
CA GLU A 1092 -20.18 -28.27 8.01
C GLU A 1092 -20.72 -29.66 7.74
N LEU A 1093 -20.15 -30.36 6.77
CA LEU A 1093 -20.57 -31.70 6.37
C LEU A 1093 -19.70 -32.74 7.05
N TYR A 1094 -20.32 -33.57 7.89
CA TYR A 1094 -19.72 -34.73 8.53
C TYR A 1094 -20.43 -36.00 8.05
N GLU A 1095 -19.92 -37.18 8.41
CA GLU A 1095 -20.61 -38.46 8.17
C GLU A 1095 -21.75 -38.71 9.19
N GLY A 1096 -22.52 -37.65 9.50
CA GLY A 1096 -23.61 -37.59 10.49
C GLY A 1096 -24.23 -36.18 10.57
N ASP A 1097 -25.44 -36.05 11.11
CA ASP A 1097 -26.34 -34.90 10.88
C ASP A 1097 -26.11 -33.64 11.76
N LEU A 1098 -26.41 -32.45 11.19
CA LEU A 1098 -26.67 -31.10 11.77
C LEU A 1098 -25.61 -29.97 11.57
N GLU A 1099 -26.09 -28.70 11.49
CA GLU A 1099 -25.52 -27.58 10.65
C GLU A 1099 -25.80 -26.13 11.20
N ASN A 1100 -25.42 -25.06 10.45
CA ASN A 1100 -25.89 -23.61 10.51
C ASN A 1100 -25.30 -22.70 11.66
N GLN A 1101 -24.95 -21.37 11.62
CA GLN A 1101 -24.97 -20.18 10.67
C GLN A 1101 -23.86 -19.07 10.97
N LEU A 1102 -23.94 -17.88 10.32
CA LEU A 1102 -23.22 -16.56 10.44
C LEU A 1102 -21.78 -16.43 9.85
N ALA A 1103 -21.14 -15.26 9.55
CA ALA A 1103 -21.49 -13.88 9.07
C ALA A 1103 -20.32 -13.40 8.11
N LEU A 1104 -19.96 -12.16 7.71
CA LEU A 1104 -20.31 -10.73 7.90
C LEU A 1104 -19.57 -9.88 6.77
N PRO A 1105 -20.01 -8.70 6.26
CA PRO A 1105 -19.32 -7.93 5.19
C PRO A 1105 -19.02 -6.42 5.46
N SER A 1106 -17.83 -5.92 5.07
CA SER A 1106 -17.39 -4.52 5.27
C SER A 1106 -16.32 -4.06 4.24
N HIS A 1107 -16.18 -2.74 3.98
CA HIS A 1107 -15.06 -2.14 3.20
C HIS A 1107 -13.72 -2.11 3.96
N GLN A 1108 -13.56 -3.04 4.90
CA GLN A 1108 -12.39 -3.32 5.70
C GLN A 1108 -12.28 -4.83 5.82
N ILE A 1109 -11.07 -5.38 5.67
CA ILE A 1109 -10.89 -6.84 5.57
C ILE A 1109 -10.92 -7.45 6.97
N LEU A 1110 -12.04 -8.06 7.34
CA LEU A 1110 -12.28 -8.69 8.64
C LEU A 1110 -11.82 -10.17 8.64
N THR A 1111 -10.87 -10.55 9.51
CA THR A 1111 -10.52 -11.96 9.74
C THR A 1111 -11.39 -12.58 10.84
N VAL A 1112 -12.36 -13.40 10.42
CA VAL A 1112 -13.21 -14.16 11.35
C VAL A 1112 -12.61 -15.55 11.56
N ASN A 1113 -12.24 -15.88 12.80
CA ASN A 1113 -11.74 -17.21 13.14
C ASN A 1113 -12.85 -18.27 12.93
N LYS A 1114 -12.56 -19.36 12.19
CA LYS A 1114 -13.52 -20.43 11.87
C LYS A 1114 -14.19 -21.07 13.10
N ARG A 1115 -13.59 -21.00 14.30
CA ARG A 1115 -14.19 -21.46 15.57
C ARG A 1115 -15.36 -20.58 16.07
N LEU A 1116 -15.46 -19.34 15.61
CA LEU A 1116 -16.67 -18.50 15.80
C LEU A 1116 -17.77 -18.89 14.82
N LEU A 1117 -17.38 -19.41 13.64
CA LEU A 1117 -18.26 -19.90 12.58
C LEU A 1117 -18.56 -21.40 12.73
N ASP A 1118 -18.62 -21.91 13.95
CA ASP A 1118 -18.84 -23.33 14.22
C ASP A 1118 -20.35 -23.58 14.46
N PRO A 1119 -21.01 -24.47 13.70
CA PRO A 1119 -22.44 -24.72 13.87
C PRO A 1119 -22.79 -25.43 15.19
N ARG A 1120 -21.81 -26.01 15.88
CA ARG A 1120 -22.01 -26.72 17.15
C ARG A 1120 -21.94 -25.80 18.37
N ARG A 1121 -21.84 -24.47 18.20
CA ARG A 1121 -21.80 -23.51 19.31
C ARG A 1121 -23.08 -23.58 20.16
N PRO A 1122 -23.01 -23.88 21.47
CA PRO A 1122 -24.20 -24.08 22.29
C PRO A 1122 -24.97 -22.77 22.50
N THR A 1123 -26.28 -22.80 22.24
CA THR A 1123 -27.20 -21.66 22.45
C THR A 1123 -27.70 -21.53 23.90
N SER A 1124 -27.56 -22.59 24.69
CA SER A 1124 -27.75 -22.61 26.13
C SER A 1124 -26.40 -22.52 26.86
N ALA A 1125 -26.41 -22.53 28.20
CA ALA A 1125 -25.18 -22.64 28.98
C ALA A 1125 -24.40 -23.92 28.60
N PRO A 1126 -23.08 -23.84 28.32
CA PRO A 1126 -22.33 -24.94 27.75
C PRO A 1126 -22.25 -26.14 28.69
N THR A 1127 -22.45 -27.34 28.16
CA THR A 1127 -22.34 -28.62 28.89
C THR A 1127 -20.88 -28.95 29.19
N LYS A 1128 -20.62 -30.07 29.89
CA LYS A 1128 -19.25 -30.51 30.20
C LYS A 1128 -18.48 -30.90 28.94
N ASP A 1129 -19.13 -31.63 28.03
CA ASP A 1129 -18.56 -32.05 26.75
C ASP A 1129 -18.23 -30.82 25.89
N ASP A 1130 -19.10 -29.79 25.87
CA ASP A 1130 -18.84 -28.52 25.17
C ASP A 1130 -17.64 -27.76 25.75
N GLN A 1131 -17.47 -27.81 27.08
CA GLN A 1131 -16.33 -27.20 27.78
C GLN A 1131 -15.03 -27.98 27.54
N GLU A 1132 -15.08 -29.32 27.43
CA GLU A 1132 -13.92 -30.16 27.09
C GLU A 1132 -13.49 -29.96 25.62
N GLU A 1133 -14.44 -29.72 24.70
CA GLU A 1133 -14.16 -29.31 23.31
C GLU A 1133 -13.79 -27.82 23.16
N GLN A 1134 -13.88 -27.01 24.21
CA GLN A 1134 -13.68 -25.56 24.18
C GLN A 1134 -14.58 -24.88 23.11
N LEU A 1135 -15.86 -25.23 23.07
CA LEU A 1135 -16.86 -24.58 22.22
C LEU A 1135 -17.24 -23.20 22.79
N ILE A 1136 -17.23 -22.19 21.93
CA ILE A 1136 -17.60 -20.82 22.28
C ILE A 1136 -19.13 -20.71 22.21
N PRO A 1137 -19.86 -20.35 23.30
CA PRO A 1137 -21.32 -20.23 23.26
C PRO A 1137 -21.82 -19.36 22.12
N TYR A 1138 -23.00 -19.68 21.58
CA TYR A 1138 -23.58 -18.96 20.45
C TYR A 1138 -23.91 -17.51 20.84
N ALA A 1139 -23.41 -16.60 20.02
CA ALA A 1139 -23.54 -15.16 20.13
C ALA A 1139 -23.21 -14.55 18.75
N PRO A 1140 -23.80 -13.39 18.39
CA PRO A 1140 -23.40 -12.63 17.21
C PRO A 1140 -21.88 -12.40 17.18
N ILE A 1141 -21.32 -12.28 15.98
CA ILE A 1141 -19.88 -12.01 15.82
C ILE A 1141 -19.63 -10.56 16.28
N PRO A 1142 -18.72 -10.33 17.25
CA PRO A 1142 -18.43 -8.97 17.69
C PRO A 1142 -17.56 -8.24 16.66
N GLU A 1143 -17.96 -7.04 16.26
CA GLU A 1143 -17.17 -6.16 15.39
C GLU A 1143 -16.04 -5.47 16.19
N GLU A 1144 -15.07 -6.24 16.69
CA GLU A 1144 -13.89 -5.68 17.34
C GLU A 1144 -12.90 -5.12 16.31
N ARG A 1145 -12.45 -3.88 16.52
CA ARG A 1145 -11.45 -3.20 15.67
C ARG A 1145 -10.13 -3.98 15.47
N LYS A 1146 -9.84 -4.96 16.32
CA LYS A 1146 -8.65 -5.82 16.23
C LYS A 1146 -8.72 -6.90 15.13
N MET A 1147 -9.91 -7.19 14.61
CA MET A 1147 -10.10 -8.22 13.57
C MET A 1147 -10.04 -7.64 12.15
N PHE A 1148 -9.90 -6.32 11.98
CA PHE A 1148 -9.66 -5.74 10.65
C PHE A 1148 -8.18 -5.74 10.31
N LEU A 1149 -7.77 -6.53 9.32
CA LEU A 1149 -6.40 -6.53 8.79
C LEU A 1149 -5.99 -5.17 8.22
N THR A 1150 -6.94 -4.40 7.69
CA THR A 1150 -6.70 -3.05 7.16
C THR A 1150 -6.62 -1.96 8.24
N TYR A 1151 -6.81 -2.28 9.52
CA TYR A 1151 -6.74 -1.38 10.68
C TYR A 1151 -7.56 -0.07 10.52
N ASN A 1152 -6.94 1.01 10.04
CA ASN A 1152 -7.54 2.33 9.80
C ASN A 1152 -7.57 2.70 8.31
N LEU A 1153 -7.11 1.83 7.41
CA LEU A 1153 -7.20 2.02 5.96
C LEU A 1153 -8.59 1.61 5.47
N GLU A 1154 -9.16 2.46 4.62
CA GLU A 1154 -10.36 2.21 3.84
C GLU A 1154 -9.89 1.76 2.44
N VAL A 1155 -10.23 0.52 2.08
CA VAL A 1155 -9.80 -0.10 0.81
C VAL A 1155 -11.03 -0.23 -0.08
N LEU A 1156 -11.14 0.67 -1.07
CA LEU A 1156 -12.37 0.87 -1.83
C LEU A 1156 -12.56 -0.19 -2.92
N GLY A 1157 -13.83 -0.53 -3.16
CA GLY A 1157 -14.25 -1.36 -4.28
C GLY A 1157 -13.55 -2.72 -4.43
N ILE A 1158 -13.16 -3.40 -3.34
CA ILE A 1158 -12.66 -4.78 -3.39
C ILE A 1158 -13.70 -5.68 -4.06
N GLN A 1159 -13.27 -6.48 -5.05
CA GLN A 1159 -14.11 -7.45 -5.76
C GLN A 1159 -13.66 -8.89 -5.49
N HIS A 1160 -12.36 -9.11 -5.29
CA HIS A 1160 -11.76 -10.43 -5.08
C HIS A 1160 -10.74 -10.41 -3.95
N ILE A 1161 -10.61 -11.53 -3.24
CA ILE A 1161 -9.55 -11.77 -2.26
C ILE A 1161 -8.95 -13.15 -2.54
N ILE A 1162 -7.63 -13.20 -2.76
CA ILE A 1162 -6.86 -14.43 -2.95
C ILE A 1162 -5.86 -14.61 -1.80
N SER A 1163 -5.56 -15.88 -1.49
CA SER A 1163 -4.66 -16.26 -0.41
C SER A 1163 -3.65 -17.30 -0.89
N ALA A 1164 -2.37 -17.13 -0.56
CA ALA A 1164 -1.32 -18.10 -0.86
C ALA A 1164 -0.61 -18.59 0.43
N PRO A 1165 -0.11 -19.83 0.45
CA PRO A 1165 0.74 -20.33 1.53
C PRO A 1165 2.17 -19.77 1.41
N ALA A 1166 2.80 -19.48 2.55
CA ALA A 1166 4.25 -19.34 2.66
C ALA A 1166 4.92 -20.74 2.81
N LEU A 1167 6.23 -20.79 3.05
CA LEU A 1167 6.87 -22.01 3.59
C LEU A 1167 6.62 -22.19 5.11
N LEU A 1168 6.25 -21.09 5.79
CA LEU A 1168 5.84 -21.09 7.19
C LEU A 1168 4.37 -21.53 7.27
N GLU A 1169 4.12 -22.66 7.96
CA GLU A 1169 2.78 -23.22 8.17
C GLU A 1169 1.90 -22.25 8.96
N SER A 1170 2.50 -21.40 9.80
CA SER A 1170 1.77 -20.40 10.59
C SER A 1170 1.17 -19.25 9.78
N THR A 1171 1.61 -19.02 8.54
CA THR A 1171 1.48 -17.72 7.86
C THR A 1171 0.96 -17.83 6.42
N SER A 1172 -0.07 -17.05 6.10
CA SER A 1172 -0.62 -16.92 4.75
C SER A 1172 -0.45 -15.50 4.22
N LEU A 1173 -0.20 -15.40 2.91
CA LEU A 1173 -0.14 -14.14 2.17
C LEU A 1173 -1.54 -13.84 1.64
N ILE A 1174 -2.07 -12.64 1.90
CA ILE A 1174 -3.42 -12.23 1.49
C ILE A 1174 -3.27 -11.06 0.51
N TYR A 1175 -3.97 -11.14 -0.63
CA TYR A 1175 -4.07 -10.05 -1.59
C TYR A 1175 -5.55 -9.83 -1.97
N ALA A 1176 -6.04 -8.63 -1.69
CA ALA A 1176 -7.37 -8.17 -2.06
C ALA A 1176 -7.27 -7.17 -3.21
N TYR A 1177 -8.14 -7.29 -4.22
CA TYR A 1177 -8.14 -6.42 -5.39
C TYR A 1177 -9.54 -6.12 -5.93
N GLY A 1178 -9.65 -5.02 -6.66
CA GLY A 1178 -10.88 -4.53 -7.29
C GLY A 1178 -10.63 -3.13 -7.87
N LEU A 1179 -11.24 -2.10 -7.29
CA LEU A 1179 -10.79 -0.71 -7.50
C LEU A 1179 -9.42 -0.50 -6.85
N ASP A 1180 -9.29 -0.72 -5.54
CA ASP A 1180 -8.00 -0.72 -4.84
C ASP A 1180 -7.30 -2.08 -4.88
N ALA A 1181 -6.00 -2.07 -4.56
CA ALA A 1181 -5.25 -3.28 -4.23
C ALA A 1181 -4.63 -3.17 -2.82
N TYR A 1182 -4.78 -4.22 -2.00
CA TYR A 1182 -4.20 -4.33 -0.67
C TYR A 1182 -3.56 -5.69 -0.44
N TYR A 1183 -2.30 -5.69 0.03
CA TYR A 1183 -1.55 -6.89 0.37
C TYR A 1183 -1.20 -6.88 1.86
N THR A 1184 -1.27 -8.05 2.50
CA THR A 1184 -0.81 -8.24 3.87
C THR A 1184 -0.44 -9.71 4.12
N ARG A 1185 -0.02 -10.00 5.35
CA ARG A 1185 0.26 -11.36 5.84
C ARG A 1185 -0.51 -11.58 7.13
N ASP A 1186 -1.23 -12.69 7.21
CA ASP A 1186 -1.93 -13.10 8.44
C ASP A 1186 -1.30 -14.38 9.00
N SER A 1187 -1.35 -14.52 10.32
CA SER A 1187 -0.90 -15.69 11.05
C SER A 1187 -1.99 -16.17 12.03
N PRO A 1188 -3.04 -16.88 11.56
CA PRO A 1188 -4.23 -17.20 12.36
C PRO A 1188 -3.97 -17.97 13.67
N SER A 1189 -2.89 -18.77 13.69
CA SER A 1189 -2.45 -19.56 14.85
C SER A 1189 -1.36 -18.85 15.69
N ARG A 1190 -0.98 -17.62 15.31
CA ARG A 1190 0.30 -16.95 15.61
C ARG A 1190 1.50 -17.68 14.99
N GLN A 1191 2.62 -16.97 14.88
CA GLN A 1191 3.89 -17.52 14.37
C GLN A 1191 4.50 -18.44 15.44
N PHE A 1192 4.25 -19.75 15.31
CA PHE A 1192 4.78 -20.80 16.19
C PHE A 1192 6.06 -21.47 15.65
N ASP A 1193 6.32 -21.27 14.35
CA ASP A 1193 7.45 -21.77 13.57
C ASP A 1193 8.58 -20.74 13.41
N VAL A 1194 8.32 -19.48 13.76
CA VAL A 1194 9.31 -18.38 13.83
C VAL A 1194 9.59 -18.01 15.28
N LEU A 1195 10.83 -17.62 15.57
CA LEU A 1195 11.23 -17.07 16.87
C LEU A 1195 10.65 -15.66 17.04
N SER A 1196 10.00 -15.39 18.18
CA SER A 1196 9.36 -14.10 18.49
C SER A 1196 10.32 -12.90 18.34
N GLU A 1197 9.82 -11.76 17.86
CA GLU A 1197 10.59 -10.52 17.73
C GLU A 1197 11.22 -10.09 19.07
N ASP A 1198 10.44 -10.18 20.15
CA ASP A 1198 10.84 -9.87 21.53
C ASP A 1198 11.85 -10.86 22.14
N PHE A 1199 12.39 -11.81 21.35
CA PHE A 1199 13.34 -12.79 21.86
C PHE A 1199 14.67 -12.12 22.25
N SER A 1200 14.97 -12.13 23.55
CA SER A 1200 16.15 -11.52 24.15
C SER A 1200 17.46 -12.25 23.80
N LYS A 1201 17.93 -12.09 22.56
CA LYS A 1201 19.22 -12.60 22.04
C LYS A 1201 20.39 -12.22 22.96
N SER A 1202 20.37 -10.99 23.48
CA SER A 1202 21.41 -10.43 24.35
C SER A 1202 21.47 -11.13 25.70
N GLN A 1203 20.33 -11.43 26.32
CA GLN A 1203 20.26 -12.21 27.57
C GLN A 1203 20.74 -13.65 27.37
N LEU A 1204 20.37 -14.29 26.25
CA LEU A 1204 20.87 -15.62 25.88
C LEU A 1204 22.40 -15.62 25.74
N LEU A 1205 22.96 -14.66 24.99
CA LEU A 1205 24.40 -14.57 24.77
C LEU A 1205 25.16 -14.24 26.07
N LEU A 1206 24.66 -13.29 26.88
CA LEU A 1206 25.27 -12.92 28.16
C LEU A 1206 25.26 -14.09 29.15
N THR A 1207 24.16 -14.85 29.23
CA THR A 1207 24.10 -16.05 30.09
C THR A 1207 25.02 -17.17 29.61
N ILE A 1208 25.17 -17.38 28.31
CA ILE A 1208 26.17 -18.31 27.74
C ILE A 1208 27.59 -17.86 28.14
N VAL A 1209 27.95 -16.59 27.95
CA VAL A 1209 29.27 -16.05 28.32
C VAL A 1209 29.52 -16.19 29.83
N ALA A 1210 28.54 -15.84 30.67
CA ALA A 1210 28.65 -15.98 32.12
C ALA A 1210 28.85 -17.44 32.56
N LEU A 1211 28.18 -18.41 31.92
CA LEU A 1211 28.39 -19.84 32.17
C LEU A 1211 29.77 -20.31 31.72
N VAL A 1212 30.26 -19.87 30.55
CA VAL A 1212 31.60 -20.20 30.06
C VAL A 1212 32.69 -19.65 30.99
N VAL A 1213 32.61 -18.38 31.40
CA VAL A 1213 33.52 -17.78 32.38
C VAL A 1213 33.43 -18.52 33.72
N GLY A 1214 32.22 -18.83 34.18
CA GLY A 1214 32.00 -19.62 35.41
C GLY A 1214 32.69 -20.99 35.37
N ILE A 1215 32.61 -21.72 34.24
CA ILE A 1215 33.29 -23.01 34.04
C ILE A 1215 34.81 -22.83 34.01
N LEU A 1216 35.32 -21.82 33.30
CA LEU A 1216 36.76 -21.53 33.19
C LEU A 1216 37.39 -21.12 34.53
N VAL A 1217 36.64 -20.45 35.42
CA VAL A 1217 37.09 -20.11 36.78
C VAL A 1217 36.92 -21.29 37.74
N ALA A 1218 35.79 -22.00 37.71
CA ALA A 1218 35.52 -23.09 38.64
C ALA A 1218 36.39 -24.33 38.38
N GLY A 1219 36.67 -24.67 37.12
CA GLY A 1219 37.46 -25.85 36.75
C GLY A 1219 38.85 -25.92 37.42
N PRO A 1220 39.70 -24.88 37.31
CA PRO A 1220 40.98 -24.80 38.01
C PRO A 1220 40.85 -24.83 39.54
N ILE A 1221 39.84 -24.16 40.11
CA ILE A 1221 39.60 -24.14 41.56
C ILE A 1221 39.25 -25.55 42.08
N VAL A 1222 38.34 -26.26 41.41
CA VAL A 1222 37.94 -27.63 41.76
C VAL A 1222 39.12 -28.60 41.59
N ARG A 1223 39.87 -28.53 40.48
CA ARG A 1223 41.08 -29.35 40.28
C ARG A 1223 42.11 -29.12 41.38
N ARG A 1224 42.40 -27.86 41.73
CA ARG A 1224 43.33 -27.52 42.83
C ARG A 1224 42.84 -28.05 44.17
N LYS A 1225 41.54 -27.96 44.46
CA LYS A 1225 40.94 -28.52 45.69
C LYS A 1225 41.02 -30.04 45.73
N GLN A 1226 40.77 -30.73 44.62
CA GLN A 1226 40.89 -32.19 44.49
C GLN A 1226 42.34 -32.65 44.65
N VAL A 1227 43.31 -32.00 44.00
CA VAL A 1227 44.74 -32.31 44.16
C VAL A 1227 45.17 -32.11 45.61
N ASN A 1228 44.83 -30.98 46.23
CA ASN A 1228 45.15 -30.75 47.65
C ASN A 1228 44.55 -31.82 48.58
N ALA A 1229 43.34 -32.32 48.29
CA ALA A 1229 42.67 -33.36 49.07
C ALA A 1229 43.17 -34.79 48.77
N LEU A 1230 43.99 -34.98 47.72
CA LEU A 1230 44.72 -36.22 47.42
C LEU A 1230 46.17 -36.20 47.94
N TRP A 1231 46.63 -35.05 48.42
CA TRP A 1231 47.95 -34.84 49.05
C TRP A 1231 47.85 -34.75 50.60
N GLN A 1232 46.65 -34.94 51.15
CA GLN A 1232 46.35 -35.04 52.58
C GLN A 1232 46.02 -36.49 52.96
#